data_AF-A0A9E8EFP6-F1
#
_entry.id   AF-A0A9E8EFP6-F1
#
_cell.length_a   1.000
_cell.length_b   1.000
_cell.length_c   1.000
_cell.angle_alpha   90.00
_cell.angle_beta   90.00
_cell.angle_gamma   90.00
#
_symmetry.space_group_name_H-M   'P 1'
#
loop_
_entity.id
_entity.type
_entity.pdbx_description
1 polymer ?
#
loop_
_entity_poly.entity_id
_entity_poly.type
_entity_poly.pdbx_seq_one_letter_code
_entity_poly.pdbx_strand_id
1 'polypeptide(L)'
;MRNKPDLRINLIPITFDKGKFAGSELPYIDKNHLKELRELYRDSHVIKKYGSKIQCVPLNDEAELLGQKKQFSVKHDFILASRLVQDSIIRFLKSKNSQFSRLFNPTSIVNTKENLMQGVVDDEIAAMLPMHPEYLFDSRIIVAHNRHVTFGILLDFNICQLIEPTAKELLDKGVDICDCYVVANAPKETEGGDSRFTRNLVGRVMGTNGHSLKLDDCREQSEIDTASCYLEASPGNVRRCLLAISDKDIQAIQSEMLEQVFKVKGAKNQAERIEKVRDWLERDQPFYCGGGLSFNIGSDILELKVGNEAGKHHRLQNPSFVLKPGGSITVHGSVDKKIDEKGPYDSESFPKKRIKIAVIYPDRFKDEVEIFFRQFKYGVPQRTGKDVVFAQGFIRKYRLIGCEFRMFPIASQREDSIGYKQASLSALQAQDVYDLAMIVIKEDFHQLHGESNPYLVSKSAFMSQGVPVQSIEIETIRDQRGRPWILNNIGLASYAKIGGIPYMLTSRTGLTHELIFGIGSSNIKSRRLGSLQRFIGITTVFSGDGNYLLYNLTKEVLFEDYQEALLQSLKNAIDEIKERYAWQKGDSVRLIFHQSFKKFKAVEAQAVKDLVNSLTDFQVEYAFIHVSDSHPWKVFDKNAEGKTYWYNYQKFSKGEYVPFRGHCIPLGPNTGLLTLSGPHQLKTHLQGCPEPVLVSIHPESTFKNWEYLASQVFNLTFMSWRSFFPSSKPVSIEYSDFIAKMMGSLKDIANWNPDILTTKLRESRWFL
;
A
#
# COMPACT_ATOMS: atom_id res chain seq x y z
N MET A 1 -10.67 27.22 -18.04
CA MET A 1 -10.85 25.95 -18.79
C MET A 1 -9.67 25.06 -18.42
N ARG A 2 -9.87 23.79 -18.06
CA ARG A 2 -8.71 22.91 -17.79
C ARG A 2 -8.10 22.52 -19.14
N ASN A 3 -6.78 22.66 -19.28
CA ASN A 3 -6.09 22.13 -20.45
C ASN A 3 -6.42 20.64 -20.59
N LYS A 4 -6.52 20.17 -21.84
CA LYS A 4 -6.69 18.75 -22.13
C LYS A 4 -5.52 18.00 -21.48
N PRO A 5 -5.75 16.90 -20.75
CA PRO A 5 -4.66 16.19 -20.09
C PRO A 5 -3.67 15.66 -21.13
N ASP A 6 -2.37 15.75 -20.82
CA ASP A 6 -1.28 15.12 -21.59
C ASP A 6 -0.74 13.96 -20.75
N LEU A 7 -1.44 12.82 -20.83
CA LEU A 7 -1.11 11.66 -20.01
C LEU A 7 0.04 10.86 -20.60
N ARG A 8 1.06 10.66 -19.78
CA ARG A 8 2.24 9.83 -20.08
C ARG A 8 2.35 8.71 -19.06
N ILE A 9 2.88 7.57 -19.48
CA ILE A 9 3.35 6.55 -18.55
C ILE A 9 4.86 6.42 -18.65
N ASN A 10 5.53 5.99 -17.59
CA ASN A 10 6.99 5.85 -17.54
C ASN A 10 7.57 4.70 -18.39
N LEU A 11 7.08 4.56 -19.62
CA LEU A 11 7.51 3.59 -20.61
C LEU A 11 8.07 4.34 -21.81
N ILE A 12 9.34 4.10 -22.14
CA ILE A 12 9.95 4.54 -23.38
C ILE A 12 9.62 3.48 -24.44
N PRO A 13 8.80 3.80 -25.47
CA PRO A 13 8.50 2.86 -26.54
C PRO A 13 9.77 2.45 -27.29
N ILE A 14 9.78 1.23 -27.83
CA ILE A 14 10.83 0.79 -28.75
C ILE A 14 10.22 0.22 -30.03
N THR A 15 10.99 0.24 -31.11
CA THR A 15 10.59 -0.34 -32.40
C THR A 15 11.65 -1.32 -32.87
N PHE A 16 11.23 -2.56 -33.15
CA PHE A 16 12.10 -3.56 -33.75
C PHE A 16 12.31 -3.30 -35.25
N ASP A 17 13.52 -3.59 -35.74
CA ASP A 17 13.87 -3.49 -37.16
C ASP A 17 13.15 -4.56 -38.03
N LYS A 18 12.88 -5.73 -37.43
CA LYS A 18 12.29 -6.90 -38.09
C LYS A 18 11.17 -7.51 -37.24
N GLY A 19 10.25 -8.20 -37.92
CA GLY A 19 9.16 -8.94 -37.26
C GLY A 19 9.48 -10.37 -36.86
N LYS A 20 10.64 -10.91 -37.27
CA LYS A 20 11.08 -12.29 -37.03
C LYS A 20 12.56 -12.34 -36.69
N PHE A 21 12.96 -13.35 -35.93
CA PHE A 21 14.35 -13.56 -35.48
C PHE A 21 14.68 -15.04 -35.35
N ALA A 22 15.97 -15.37 -35.45
CA ALA A 22 16.47 -16.74 -35.40
C ALA A 22 16.75 -17.20 -33.97
N GLY A 23 16.58 -18.49 -33.72
CA GLY A 23 17.01 -19.15 -32.49
C GLY A 23 16.73 -20.64 -32.55
N SER A 24 16.53 -21.26 -31.40
CA SER A 24 16.31 -22.69 -31.27
C SER A 24 15.44 -23.05 -30.07
N GLU A 25 14.94 -24.28 -30.04
CA GLU A 25 14.20 -24.86 -28.92
C GLU A 25 14.85 -26.17 -28.43
N LEU A 26 14.86 -26.33 -27.10
CA LEU A 26 15.24 -27.53 -26.37
C LEU A 26 14.07 -27.97 -25.47
N PRO A 27 13.94 -29.27 -25.15
CA PRO A 27 12.99 -29.71 -24.13
C PRO A 27 13.41 -29.22 -22.74
N TYR A 28 12.44 -28.82 -21.92
CA TYR A 28 12.67 -28.53 -20.51
C TYR A 28 12.73 -29.83 -19.71
N ILE A 29 13.86 -30.07 -19.04
CA ILE A 29 14.08 -31.25 -18.17
C ILE A 29 13.69 -30.88 -16.73
N ASP A 30 14.52 -30.07 -16.07
CA ASP A 30 14.29 -29.61 -14.70
C ASP A 30 14.91 -28.23 -14.43
N LYS A 31 14.84 -27.77 -13.18
CA LYS A 31 15.36 -26.46 -12.77
C LYS A 31 16.89 -26.40 -12.73
N ASN A 32 17.57 -27.50 -12.43
CA ASN A 32 19.02 -27.55 -12.29
C ASN A 32 19.66 -27.49 -13.67
N HIS A 33 19.18 -28.30 -14.62
CA HIS A 33 19.62 -28.27 -16.00
C HIS A 33 19.43 -26.88 -16.64
N LEU A 34 18.29 -26.22 -16.40
CA LEU A 34 18.08 -24.84 -16.89
C LEU A 34 19.06 -23.83 -16.28
N LYS A 35 19.46 -24.03 -15.02
CA LYS A 35 20.43 -23.17 -14.35
C LYS A 35 21.83 -23.36 -14.93
N GLU A 36 22.26 -24.61 -15.09
CA GLU A 36 23.53 -24.98 -15.71
C GLU A 36 23.64 -24.42 -17.14
N LEU A 37 22.60 -24.58 -17.97
CA LEU A 37 22.56 -24.01 -19.32
C LEU A 37 22.75 -22.49 -19.33
N ARG A 38 22.11 -21.78 -18.39
CA ARG A 38 22.22 -20.32 -18.27
C ARG A 38 23.58 -19.87 -17.78
N GLU A 39 24.26 -20.68 -16.98
CA GLU A 39 25.62 -20.40 -16.51
C GLU A 39 26.63 -20.65 -17.63
N LEU A 40 26.52 -21.78 -18.33
CA LEU A 40 27.44 -22.18 -19.40
C LEU A 40 27.37 -21.26 -20.63
N TYR A 41 26.16 -20.86 -21.04
CA TYR A 41 25.94 -20.09 -22.27
C TYR A 41 25.59 -18.62 -22.02
N ARG A 42 25.96 -18.09 -20.86
CA ARG A 42 25.58 -16.75 -20.41
C ARG A 42 25.93 -15.64 -21.38
N ASP A 43 27.14 -15.69 -21.93
CA ASP A 43 27.69 -14.61 -22.76
C ASP A 43 27.41 -14.82 -24.26
N SER A 44 26.93 -16.01 -24.64
CA SER A 44 26.64 -16.37 -26.03
C SER A 44 25.14 -16.46 -26.34
N HIS A 45 24.27 -16.65 -25.34
CA HIS A 45 22.86 -16.91 -25.54
C HIS A 45 21.93 -16.22 -24.55
N VAL A 46 20.75 -15.82 -25.03
CA VAL A 46 19.58 -15.56 -24.17
C VAL A 46 18.75 -16.82 -24.06
N ILE A 47 18.60 -17.32 -22.82
CA ILE A 47 17.92 -18.58 -22.52
C ILE A 47 16.68 -18.35 -21.65
N LYS A 48 15.51 -18.73 -22.18
CA LYS A 48 14.22 -18.56 -21.52
C LYS A 48 13.37 -19.82 -21.54
N LYS A 49 12.87 -20.24 -20.38
CA LYS A 49 11.85 -21.29 -20.29
C LYS A 49 10.50 -20.79 -20.79
N TYR A 50 9.82 -21.58 -21.61
CA TYR A 50 8.45 -21.36 -22.05
C TYR A 50 7.68 -22.69 -22.03
N GLY A 51 6.76 -22.86 -21.06
CA GLY A 51 6.04 -24.12 -20.87
C GLY A 51 6.99 -25.30 -20.61
N SER A 52 6.88 -26.34 -21.43
CA SER A 52 7.73 -27.54 -21.43
C SER A 52 8.98 -27.41 -22.32
N LYS A 53 9.31 -26.19 -22.78
CA LYS A 53 10.44 -25.91 -23.67
C LYS A 53 11.39 -24.87 -23.09
N ILE A 54 12.60 -24.86 -23.60
CA ILE A 54 13.62 -23.82 -23.41
C ILE A 54 13.88 -23.19 -24.78
N GLN A 55 13.72 -21.88 -24.87
CA GLN A 55 14.00 -21.08 -26.06
C GLN A 55 15.37 -20.45 -25.91
N CYS A 56 16.23 -20.64 -26.91
CA CYS A 56 17.60 -20.14 -26.95
C CYS A 56 17.76 -19.21 -28.15
N VAL A 57 18.34 -18.03 -27.93
CA VAL A 57 18.64 -17.07 -28.99
C VAL A 57 20.12 -16.71 -28.93
N PRO A 58 20.90 -16.96 -30.00
CA PRO A 58 22.31 -16.61 -30.04
C PRO A 58 22.50 -15.09 -30.07
N LEU A 59 23.51 -14.61 -29.35
CA LEU A 59 23.86 -13.18 -29.22
C LEU A 59 24.84 -12.69 -30.27
N ASN A 60 25.40 -13.58 -31.07
CA ASN A 60 26.24 -13.26 -32.23
C ASN A 60 26.14 -14.42 -33.24
N ASP A 61 26.61 -14.20 -34.46
CA ASP A 61 26.49 -15.19 -35.54
C ASP A 61 27.46 -16.37 -35.38
N GLU A 62 28.45 -16.25 -34.49
CA GLU A 62 29.44 -17.29 -34.17
C GLU A 62 28.94 -18.29 -33.11
N ALA A 63 27.90 -17.92 -32.35
CA ALA A 63 27.36 -18.77 -31.31
C ALA A 63 26.70 -20.03 -31.89
N GLU A 64 27.04 -21.18 -31.33
CA GLU A 64 26.48 -22.46 -31.74
C GLU A 64 24.96 -22.51 -31.54
N LEU A 65 24.25 -23.24 -32.40
CA LEU A 65 22.80 -23.35 -32.29
C LEU A 65 22.41 -24.45 -31.30
N LEU A 66 21.81 -24.05 -30.17
CA LEU A 66 21.44 -24.97 -29.09
C LEU A 66 20.08 -25.63 -29.32
N GLY A 67 20.04 -26.82 -29.93
CA GLY A 67 18.81 -27.59 -30.13
C GLY A 67 18.20 -27.46 -31.52
N GLN A 68 16.87 -27.59 -31.64
CA GLN A 68 16.22 -27.54 -32.94
C GLN A 68 16.03 -26.09 -33.40
N LYS A 69 16.56 -25.76 -34.59
CA LYS A 69 16.42 -24.42 -35.19
C LYS A 69 14.95 -24.04 -35.33
N LYS A 70 14.63 -22.81 -34.93
CA LYS A 70 13.29 -22.23 -35.03
C LYS A 70 13.38 -20.75 -35.38
N GLN A 71 12.42 -20.29 -36.20
CA GLN A 71 12.22 -18.87 -36.45
C GLN A 71 11.10 -18.36 -35.53
N PHE A 72 11.42 -17.39 -34.68
CA PHE A 72 10.48 -16.74 -33.77
C PHE A 72 9.90 -15.48 -34.39
N SER A 73 8.75 -15.03 -33.89
CA SER A 73 8.07 -13.81 -34.33
C SER A 73 7.89 -12.85 -33.16
N VAL A 74 8.26 -11.58 -33.34
CA VAL A 74 8.04 -10.53 -32.34
C VAL A 74 6.57 -10.45 -31.90
N LYS A 75 5.63 -10.68 -32.82
CA LYS A 75 4.18 -10.61 -32.56
C LYS A 75 3.64 -11.79 -31.74
N HIS A 76 4.21 -12.98 -31.89
CA HIS A 76 3.70 -14.21 -31.25
C HIS A 76 4.56 -14.62 -30.05
N ASP A 77 5.87 -14.44 -30.15
CA ASP A 77 6.88 -14.72 -29.13
C ASP A 77 7.31 -13.43 -28.41
N PHE A 78 6.38 -12.49 -28.22
CA PHE A 78 6.64 -11.18 -27.62
C PHE A 78 7.27 -11.27 -26.21
N ILE A 79 6.99 -12.34 -25.47
CA ILE A 79 7.59 -12.61 -24.16
C ILE A 79 9.10 -12.88 -24.29
N LEU A 80 9.53 -13.58 -25.35
CA LEU A 80 10.94 -13.82 -25.65
C LEU A 80 11.59 -12.54 -26.16
N ALA A 81 10.95 -11.82 -27.09
CA ALA A 81 11.43 -10.54 -27.62
C ALA A 81 11.67 -9.50 -26.51
N SER A 82 10.74 -9.36 -25.55
CA SER A 82 10.92 -8.48 -24.39
C SER A 82 12.08 -8.93 -23.48
N ARG A 83 12.34 -10.25 -23.36
CA ARG A 83 13.53 -10.71 -22.63
C ARG A 83 14.83 -10.35 -23.35
N LEU A 84 14.86 -10.42 -24.68
CA LEU A 84 16.02 -10.00 -25.47
C LEU A 84 16.32 -8.50 -25.23
N VAL A 85 15.28 -7.66 -25.23
CA VAL A 85 15.40 -6.23 -24.92
C VAL A 85 15.99 -6.02 -23.52
N GLN A 86 15.50 -6.72 -22.50
CA GLN A 86 16.06 -6.61 -21.15
C GLN A 86 17.55 -6.96 -21.12
N ASP A 87 17.93 -8.03 -21.83
CA ASP A 87 19.31 -8.49 -21.88
C ASP A 87 20.23 -7.48 -22.60
N SER A 88 19.77 -6.90 -23.72
CA SER A 88 20.47 -5.81 -24.41
C SER A 88 20.69 -4.60 -23.52
N ILE A 89 19.69 -4.21 -22.70
CA ILE A 89 19.84 -3.11 -21.75
C ILE A 89 20.85 -3.45 -20.65
N ILE A 90 20.86 -4.68 -20.13
CA ILE A 90 21.87 -5.09 -19.14
C ILE A 90 23.27 -5.02 -19.74
N ARG A 91 23.47 -5.52 -20.96
CA ARG A 91 24.77 -5.45 -21.66
C ARG A 91 25.21 -4.01 -21.90
N PHE A 92 24.28 -3.15 -22.29
CA PHE A 92 24.51 -1.71 -22.43
C PHE A 92 24.95 -1.06 -21.11
N LEU A 93 24.22 -1.30 -20.03
CA LEU A 93 24.55 -0.73 -18.71
C LEU A 93 25.92 -1.21 -18.21
N LYS A 94 26.28 -2.48 -18.48
CA LYS A 94 27.62 -3.03 -18.22
C LYS A 94 28.70 -2.32 -19.03
N SER A 95 28.49 -2.08 -20.33
CA SER A 95 29.50 -1.41 -21.17
C SER A 95 29.75 0.05 -20.75
N LYS A 96 28.81 0.66 -20.04
CA LYS A 96 28.94 2.01 -19.45
C LYS A 96 29.48 1.99 -18.02
N ASN A 97 29.93 0.84 -17.50
CA ASN A 97 30.43 0.66 -16.12
C ASN A 97 29.45 1.13 -15.03
N SER A 98 28.16 0.89 -15.25
CA SER A 98 27.10 1.25 -14.29
C SER A 98 27.19 0.42 -13.01
N GLN A 99 26.86 1.02 -11.86
CA GLN A 99 26.86 0.34 -10.56
C GLN A 99 25.52 -0.37 -10.32
N PHE A 100 25.48 -1.69 -10.45
CA PHE A 100 24.25 -2.46 -10.25
C PHE A 100 23.94 -2.67 -8.76
N SER A 101 22.74 -2.27 -8.33
CA SER A 101 22.15 -2.71 -7.06
C SER A 101 21.36 -4.02 -7.23
N ARG A 102 20.81 -4.26 -8.42
CA ARG A 102 20.12 -5.49 -8.77
C ARG A 102 20.30 -5.81 -10.24
N LEU A 103 20.85 -6.98 -10.56
CA LEU A 103 21.07 -7.36 -11.95
C LEU A 103 19.78 -7.80 -12.66
N PHE A 104 18.87 -8.48 -11.96
CA PHE A 104 17.64 -9.04 -12.54
C PHE A 104 16.40 -8.87 -11.64
N ASN A 105 15.22 -8.79 -12.28
CA ASN A 105 13.88 -8.80 -11.68
C ASN A 105 13.54 -7.64 -10.71
N PRO A 106 13.40 -6.40 -11.19
CA PRO A 106 13.94 -5.82 -12.43
C PRO A 106 15.42 -5.43 -12.28
N THR A 107 16.06 -4.94 -13.35
CA THR A 107 17.45 -4.45 -13.28
C THR A 107 17.46 -3.05 -12.67
N SER A 108 18.36 -2.79 -11.73
CA SER A 108 18.54 -1.49 -11.09
C SER A 108 20.02 -1.10 -11.01
N ILE A 109 20.30 0.18 -11.24
CA ILE A 109 21.62 0.79 -11.07
C ILE A 109 21.55 1.98 -10.11
N VAL A 110 22.65 2.29 -9.43
CA VAL A 110 22.76 3.43 -8.53
C VAL A 110 23.64 4.50 -9.15
N ASN A 111 23.18 5.74 -9.19
CA ASN A 111 23.99 6.88 -9.64
C ASN A 111 24.86 7.40 -8.49
N THR A 112 25.99 6.74 -8.24
CA THR A 112 26.93 7.10 -7.17
C THR A 112 27.61 8.46 -7.36
N LYS A 113 27.53 9.05 -8.56
CA LYS A 113 28.03 10.40 -8.84
C LYS A 113 27.16 11.51 -8.25
N GLU A 114 25.91 11.20 -7.89
CA GLU A 114 24.95 12.14 -7.31
C GLU A 114 24.70 11.72 -5.85
N ASN A 115 25.37 12.36 -4.89
CA ASN A 115 25.10 12.17 -3.46
C ASN A 115 24.18 13.28 -2.96
N LEU A 116 22.93 12.93 -2.69
CA LEU A 116 21.88 13.85 -2.25
C LEU A 116 22.07 14.39 -0.84
N MET A 117 23.03 13.85 -0.07
CA MET A 117 23.40 14.40 1.24
C MET A 117 24.39 15.57 1.14
N GLN A 118 25.06 15.74 0.00
CA GLN A 118 25.98 16.87 -0.20
C GLN A 118 25.20 18.19 -0.15
N GLY A 119 25.69 19.11 0.68
CA GLY A 119 25.05 20.40 0.94
C GLY A 119 23.92 20.37 1.97
N VAL A 120 23.41 19.18 2.34
CA VAL A 120 22.48 19.01 3.47
C VAL A 120 23.26 18.90 4.78
N VAL A 121 24.26 18.01 4.77
CA VAL A 121 25.25 17.83 5.84
C VAL A 121 26.64 18.23 5.31
N ASP A 122 27.64 18.27 6.18
CA ASP A 122 29.03 18.44 5.74
C ASP A 122 29.51 17.24 4.91
N ASP A 123 30.62 17.42 4.19
CA ASP A 123 31.12 16.42 3.25
C ASP A 123 31.57 15.11 3.93
N GLU A 124 32.04 15.18 5.18
CA GLU A 124 32.43 14.00 5.96
C GLU A 124 31.20 13.14 6.28
N ILE A 125 30.14 13.75 6.83
CA ILE A 125 28.89 13.05 7.14
C ILE A 125 28.19 12.58 5.85
N ALA A 126 28.22 13.39 4.78
CA ALA A 126 27.65 13.01 3.50
C ALA A 126 28.35 11.76 2.91
N ALA A 127 29.65 11.59 3.14
CA ALA A 127 30.39 10.40 2.75
C ALA A 127 30.08 9.18 3.63
N MET A 128 29.78 9.39 4.92
CA MET A 128 29.40 8.31 5.85
C MET A 128 27.97 7.80 5.64
N LEU A 129 27.04 8.71 5.32
CA LEU A 129 25.62 8.40 5.22
C LEU A 129 25.06 8.75 3.83
N PRO A 130 25.67 8.30 2.72
CA PRO A 130 25.32 8.80 1.40
C PRO A 130 23.92 8.37 0.99
N MET A 131 23.27 9.24 0.20
CA MET A 131 21.94 9.02 -0.34
C MET A 131 21.99 9.19 -1.86
N HIS A 132 21.82 8.10 -2.61
CA HIS A 132 21.96 8.11 -4.07
C HIS A 132 20.64 7.81 -4.78
N PRO A 133 20.36 8.43 -5.94
CA PRO A 133 19.26 7.99 -6.78
C PRO A 133 19.55 6.60 -7.38
N GLU A 134 18.58 5.70 -7.28
CA GLU A 134 18.57 4.39 -7.94
C GLU A 134 17.63 4.44 -9.15
N TYR A 135 18.07 3.86 -10.27
CA TYR A 135 17.36 3.82 -11.55
C TYR A 135 16.99 2.38 -11.87
N LEU A 136 15.71 2.13 -12.06
CA LEU A 136 15.16 0.84 -12.41
C LEU A 136 14.89 0.79 -13.92
N PHE A 137 15.33 -0.29 -14.57
CA PHE A 137 15.13 -0.58 -15.99
C PHE A 137 14.41 -1.92 -16.15
N ASP A 138 13.22 -1.90 -16.75
CA ASP A 138 12.41 -3.10 -16.91
C ASP A 138 11.73 -3.14 -18.29
N SER A 139 12.06 -4.14 -19.11
CA SER A 139 11.39 -4.36 -20.39
C SER A 139 9.96 -4.83 -20.15
N ARG A 140 9.01 -4.04 -20.65
CA ARG A 140 7.58 -4.29 -20.49
C ARG A 140 6.88 -4.28 -21.84
N ILE A 141 5.70 -4.89 -21.83
CA ILE A 141 4.80 -4.98 -22.98
C ILE A 141 3.41 -4.51 -22.59
N ILE A 142 2.70 -3.92 -23.54
CA ILE A 142 1.27 -3.62 -23.47
C ILE A 142 0.62 -4.37 -24.63
N VAL A 143 -0.39 -5.18 -24.34
CA VAL A 143 -1.02 -6.06 -25.33
C VAL A 143 -2.50 -5.71 -25.45
N ALA A 144 -2.88 -5.07 -26.55
CA ALA A 144 -4.26 -4.71 -26.83
C ALA A 144 -5.13 -5.92 -27.21
N HIS A 145 -6.46 -5.77 -27.14
CA HIS A 145 -7.41 -6.85 -27.49
C HIS A 145 -7.26 -7.30 -28.94
N ASN A 146 -6.89 -6.39 -29.84
CA ASN A 146 -6.58 -6.69 -31.24
C ASN A 146 -5.20 -7.35 -31.46
N ARG A 147 -4.51 -7.77 -30.38
CA ARG A 147 -3.16 -8.36 -30.37
C ARG A 147 -2.06 -7.44 -30.91
N HIS A 148 -2.29 -6.13 -30.94
CA HIS A 148 -1.20 -5.17 -31.11
C HIS A 148 -0.35 -5.16 -29.83
N VAL A 149 0.97 -5.31 -29.99
CA VAL A 149 1.93 -5.33 -28.88
C VAL A 149 2.79 -4.08 -28.95
N THR A 150 2.73 -3.27 -27.89
CA THR A 150 3.67 -2.17 -27.68
C THR A 150 4.77 -2.65 -26.76
N PHE A 151 6.02 -2.52 -27.20
CA PHE A 151 7.20 -2.82 -26.39
C PHE A 151 7.79 -1.53 -25.84
N GLY A 152 8.39 -1.59 -24.66
CA GLY A 152 9.14 -0.47 -24.14
C GLY A 152 10.01 -0.80 -22.95
N ILE A 153 10.81 0.18 -22.57
CA ILE A 153 11.68 0.15 -21.39
C ILE A 153 11.00 1.01 -20.33
N LEU A 154 10.54 0.37 -19.27
CA LEU A 154 9.95 1.03 -18.12
C LEU A 154 11.07 1.56 -17.22
N LEU A 155 10.95 2.84 -16.85
CA LEU A 155 11.90 3.52 -15.97
C LEU A 155 11.23 3.98 -14.68
N ASP A 156 11.78 3.60 -13.54
CA ASP A 156 11.36 4.12 -12.23
C ASP A 156 12.61 4.55 -11.44
N PHE A 157 12.42 5.41 -10.46
CA PHE A 157 13.52 5.95 -9.65
C PHE A 157 13.24 5.75 -8.17
N ASN A 158 14.24 5.27 -7.45
CA ASN A 158 14.22 5.07 -6.00
C ASN A 158 15.37 5.81 -5.34
N ILE A 159 15.44 5.72 -4.02
CA ILE A 159 16.52 6.26 -3.21
C ILE A 159 17.24 5.10 -2.56
N CYS A 160 18.56 5.04 -2.76
CA CYS A 160 19.46 4.12 -2.09
C CYS A 160 20.17 4.88 -0.97
N GLN A 161 19.77 4.62 0.27
CA GLN A 161 20.43 5.14 1.47
C GLN A 161 21.42 4.10 1.98
N LEU A 162 22.65 4.53 2.29
CA LEU A 162 23.66 3.69 2.91
C LEU A 162 24.09 4.24 4.26
N ILE A 163 24.64 3.34 5.08
CA ILE A 163 25.49 3.64 6.22
C ILE A 163 26.82 2.96 5.90
N GLU A 164 27.81 3.74 5.49
CA GLU A 164 29.11 3.24 5.04
C GLU A 164 30.03 2.81 6.18
N PRO A 165 30.09 3.52 7.33
CA PRO A 165 30.88 3.09 8.47
C PRO A 165 30.48 1.71 8.98
N THR A 166 31.49 0.92 9.32
CA THR A 166 31.36 -0.35 10.03
C THR A 166 30.78 -0.13 11.44
N ALA A 167 30.24 -1.18 12.03
CA ALA A 167 29.76 -1.10 13.42
C ALA A 167 30.87 -0.69 14.39
N LYS A 168 32.12 -1.10 14.12
CA LYS A 168 33.30 -0.65 14.88
C LYS A 168 33.47 0.87 14.81
N GLU A 169 33.52 1.43 13.60
CA GLU A 169 33.72 2.89 13.41
C GLU A 169 32.58 3.71 14.02
N LEU A 170 31.35 3.18 14.00
CA LEU A 170 30.19 3.82 14.64
C LEU A 170 30.29 3.78 16.18
N LEU A 171 30.71 2.66 16.76
CA LEU A 171 30.97 2.55 18.20
C LEU A 171 32.09 3.50 18.64
N ASP A 172 33.17 3.59 17.87
CA ASP A 172 34.29 4.49 18.14
C ASP A 172 33.85 5.97 18.09
N LYS A 173 32.83 6.30 17.29
CA LYS A 173 32.17 7.61 17.23
C LYS A 173 31.05 7.80 18.27
N GLY A 174 30.86 6.85 19.19
CA GLY A 174 29.87 6.94 20.28
C GLY A 174 28.42 6.69 19.85
N VAL A 175 28.18 6.09 18.69
CA VAL A 175 26.83 5.70 18.25
C VAL A 175 26.37 4.47 19.03
N ASP A 176 25.26 4.59 19.77
CA ASP A 176 24.63 3.42 20.39
C ASP A 176 23.96 2.55 19.33
N ILE A 177 24.45 1.34 19.12
CA ILE A 177 23.91 0.41 18.13
C ILE A 177 23.05 -0.69 18.75
N CYS A 178 22.76 -0.63 20.06
CA CYS A 178 21.88 -1.61 20.71
C CYS A 178 20.47 -1.55 20.11
N ASP A 179 19.86 -2.73 19.95
CA ASP A 179 18.59 -2.99 19.29
C ASP A 179 18.54 -2.66 17.78
N CYS A 180 19.65 -2.21 17.17
CA CYS A 180 19.74 -2.00 15.73
C CYS A 180 19.92 -3.33 14.99
N TYR A 181 19.32 -3.44 13.81
CA TYR A 181 19.64 -4.52 12.88
C TYR A 181 20.94 -4.22 12.11
N VAL A 182 21.75 -5.26 11.92
CA VAL A 182 23.01 -5.20 11.17
C VAL A 182 22.98 -6.06 9.91
N VAL A 183 23.74 -5.65 8.92
CA VAL A 183 23.92 -6.29 7.62
C VAL A 183 25.40 -6.61 7.39
N ALA A 184 25.68 -7.64 6.60
CA ALA A 184 27.03 -8.01 6.19
C ALA A 184 27.07 -8.29 4.69
N ASN A 185 28.26 -8.21 4.10
CA ASN A 185 28.46 -8.54 2.69
C ASN A 185 28.03 -9.98 2.41
N ALA A 186 27.41 -10.21 1.25
CA ALA A 186 27.00 -11.56 0.87
C ALA A 186 28.23 -12.49 0.71
N PRO A 187 28.16 -13.76 1.14
CA PRO A 187 29.30 -14.69 1.08
C PRO A 187 29.71 -15.09 -0.34
N LYS A 188 28.91 -14.77 -1.36
CA LYS A 188 29.27 -14.86 -2.77
C LYS A 188 29.20 -13.46 -3.37
N GLU A 189 30.24 -13.06 -4.10
CA GLU A 189 30.21 -11.84 -4.90
C GLU A 189 28.95 -11.83 -5.78
N THR A 190 28.15 -10.78 -5.63
CA THR A 190 27.02 -10.57 -6.53
C THR A 190 27.55 -10.22 -7.91
N GLU A 191 27.18 -11.03 -8.90
CA GLU A 191 27.64 -10.88 -10.29
C GLU A 191 27.48 -9.44 -10.80
N GLY A 192 28.61 -8.76 -11.00
CA GLY A 192 28.68 -7.44 -11.63
C GLY A 192 28.07 -6.28 -10.83
N GLY A 193 27.85 -6.44 -9.52
CA GLY A 193 27.31 -5.39 -8.64
C GLY A 193 28.22 -5.12 -7.45
N ASP A 194 28.27 -3.86 -7.00
CA ASP A 194 29.02 -3.46 -5.82
C ASP A 194 28.41 -4.10 -4.55
N SER A 195 29.25 -4.79 -3.78
CA SER A 195 28.87 -5.51 -2.56
C SER A 195 28.11 -4.64 -1.54
N ARG A 196 28.32 -3.33 -1.56
CA ARG A 196 27.64 -2.37 -0.67
C ARG A 196 26.13 -2.34 -0.90
N PHE A 197 25.67 -2.63 -2.11
CA PHE A 197 24.23 -2.66 -2.44
C PHE A 197 23.57 -4.03 -2.23
N THR A 198 24.36 -5.06 -1.89
CA THR A 198 23.90 -6.46 -1.82
C THR A 198 24.15 -7.10 -0.44
N ARG A 199 24.36 -6.26 0.58
CA ARG A 199 24.49 -6.67 1.97
C ARG A 199 23.21 -7.38 2.46
N ASN A 200 23.39 -8.49 3.18
CA ASN A 200 22.30 -9.30 3.73
C ASN A 200 22.08 -8.99 5.21
N LEU A 201 20.82 -9.01 5.65
CA LEU A 201 20.44 -8.89 7.05
C LEU A 201 20.97 -10.09 7.86
N VAL A 202 21.72 -9.82 8.93
CA VAL A 202 22.38 -10.85 9.75
C VAL A 202 21.62 -11.09 11.05
N GLY A 203 21.26 -10.02 11.77
CA GLY A 203 20.59 -10.10 13.07
C GLY A 203 20.43 -8.73 13.71
N ARG A 204 19.95 -8.72 14.95
CA ARG A 204 19.72 -7.53 15.78
C ARG A 204 20.68 -7.52 16.95
N VAL A 205 21.29 -6.37 17.24
CA VAL A 205 22.31 -6.25 18.28
C VAL A 205 21.67 -6.27 19.67
N MET A 206 22.08 -7.22 20.50
CA MET A 206 21.73 -7.31 21.92
C MET A 206 22.78 -6.65 22.83
N GLY A 207 24.02 -6.59 22.36
CA GLY A 207 25.13 -6.01 23.09
C GLY A 207 26.44 -6.18 22.33
N THR A 208 27.48 -5.53 22.84
CA THR A 208 28.81 -5.55 22.26
C THR A 208 29.85 -5.84 23.34
N ASN A 209 30.91 -6.56 23.00
CA ASN A 209 32.12 -6.67 23.83
C ASN A 209 33.30 -5.86 23.24
N GLY A 210 33.01 -4.93 22.32
CA GLY A 210 33.99 -4.08 21.65
C GLY A 210 34.52 -4.65 20.33
N HIS A 211 34.78 -5.97 20.27
CA HIS A 211 35.28 -6.62 19.05
C HIS A 211 34.19 -7.35 18.28
N SER A 212 33.18 -7.88 18.97
CA SER A 212 32.08 -8.64 18.39
C SER A 212 30.73 -8.13 18.91
N LEU A 213 29.73 -8.22 18.04
CA LEU A 213 28.34 -7.96 18.38
C LEU A 213 27.65 -9.28 18.71
N LYS A 214 26.99 -9.31 19.87
CA LYS A 214 26.04 -10.38 20.20
C LYS A 214 24.72 -10.06 19.55
N LEU A 215 24.23 -11.00 18.76
CA LEU A 215 22.99 -10.87 18.01
C LEU A 215 21.88 -11.69 18.65
N ASP A 216 20.68 -11.14 18.66
CA ASP A 216 19.45 -11.93 18.65
C ASP A 216 18.70 -11.73 17.33
N ASP A 217 17.59 -12.46 17.16
CA ASP A 217 16.90 -12.55 15.87
C ASP A 217 17.84 -12.81 14.69
N CYS A 218 18.70 -13.82 14.81
CA CYS A 218 19.66 -14.22 13.78
C CYS A 218 19.26 -15.58 13.18
N ARG A 219 19.69 -15.84 11.93
CA ARG A 219 19.41 -17.14 11.28
C ARG A 219 20.34 -18.25 11.74
N GLU A 220 21.65 -17.99 11.67
CA GLU A 220 22.68 -19.03 11.84
C GLU A 220 23.79 -18.61 12.81
N GLN A 221 24.15 -17.32 12.85
CA GLN A 221 25.26 -16.79 13.65
C GLN A 221 24.75 -15.84 14.74
N SER A 222 24.98 -16.20 16.01
CA SER A 222 24.62 -15.38 17.17
C SER A 222 25.66 -14.31 17.53
N GLU A 223 26.81 -14.32 16.85
CA GLU A 223 27.86 -13.32 17.02
C GLU A 223 28.46 -12.94 15.66
N ILE A 224 28.87 -11.68 15.50
CA ILE A 224 29.54 -11.18 14.29
C ILE A 224 30.64 -10.17 14.65
N ASP A 225 31.73 -10.16 13.89
CA ASP A 225 32.82 -9.19 14.08
C ASP A 225 32.39 -7.77 13.68
N THR A 226 32.60 -6.82 14.59
CA THR A 226 32.25 -5.39 14.45
C THR A 226 32.87 -4.71 13.23
N ALA A 227 34.06 -5.16 12.80
CA ALA A 227 34.76 -4.61 11.64
C ALA A 227 34.23 -5.15 10.29
N SER A 228 33.40 -6.19 10.32
CA SER A 228 32.89 -6.89 9.13
C SER A 228 31.39 -6.70 8.88
N CYS A 229 30.72 -5.98 9.78
CA CYS A 229 29.29 -5.71 9.73
C CYS A 229 28.98 -4.21 9.74
N TYR A 230 27.81 -3.87 9.20
CA TYR A 230 27.32 -2.49 9.03
C TYR A 230 25.90 -2.39 9.60
N LEU A 231 25.47 -1.18 9.96
CA LEU A 231 24.06 -0.98 10.33
C LEU A 231 23.17 -1.04 9.08
N GLU A 232 21.99 -1.65 9.21
CA GLU A 232 20.94 -1.52 8.20
C GLU A 232 20.57 -0.03 8.05
N ALA A 233 20.52 0.48 6.83
CA ALA A 233 20.17 1.88 6.55
C ALA A 233 18.67 2.17 6.70
N SER A 234 18.08 1.76 7.83
CA SER A 234 16.70 2.11 8.18
C SER A 234 16.60 3.59 8.57
N PRO A 235 15.44 4.26 8.38
CA PRO A 235 15.26 5.65 8.78
C PRO A 235 15.60 5.90 10.26
N GLY A 236 15.29 4.94 11.13
CA GLY A 236 15.63 4.99 12.56
C GLY A 236 17.14 4.96 12.81
N ASN A 237 17.86 4.04 12.15
CA ASN A 237 19.32 3.93 12.29
C ASN A 237 20.05 5.14 11.69
N VAL A 238 19.59 5.65 10.53
CA VAL A 238 20.16 6.87 9.92
C VAL A 238 19.96 8.06 10.84
N ARG A 239 18.76 8.25 11.39
CA ARG A 239 18.50 9.30 12.40
C ARG A 239 19.40 9.14 13.62
N ARG A 240 19.60 7.91 14.10
CA ARG A 240 20.47 7.63 15.25
C ARG A 240 21.93 7.98 14.96
N CYS A 241 22.44 7.64 13.77
CA CYS A 241 23.77 8.03 13.35
C CYS A 241 23.89 9.56 13.28
N LEU A 242 22.95 10.24 12.61
CA LEU A 242 22.95 11.70 12.48
C LEU A 242 22.96 12.41 13.86
N LEU A 243 22.16 11.92 14.82
CA LEU A 243 22.13 12.47 16.19
C LEU A 243 23.48 12.39 16.93
N ALA A 244 24.27 11.37 16.62
CA ALA A 244 25.54 11.14 17.30
C ALA A 244 26.72 11.82 16.61
N ILE A 245 26.66 11.98 15.27
CA ILE A 245 27.80 12.45 14.47
C ILE A 245 27.62 13.86 13.90
N SER A 246 26.43 14.46 13.98
CA SER A 246 26.14 15.80 13.47
C SER A 246 25.80 16.78 14.59
N ASP A 247 26.41 17.96 14.55
CA ASP A 247 26.08 19.07 15.45
C ASP A 247 24.89 19.92 14.94
N LYS A 248 24.39 19.64 13.72
CA LYS A 248 23.26 20.36 13.12
C LYS A 248 21.92 19.90 13.71
N ASP A 249 20.94 20.78 13.67
CA ASP A 249 19.56 20.42 14.02
C ASP A 249 19.02 19.31 13.10
N ILE A 250 18.64 18.18 13.69
CA ILE A 250 18.20 16.99 12.96
C ILE A 250 16.90 17.23 12.21
N GLN A 251 15.99 18.06 12.75
CA GLN A 251 14.73 18.36 12.06
C GLN A 251 14.98 19.16 10.79
N ALA A 252 15.91 20.11 10.81
CA ALA A 252 16.38 20.81 9.61
C ALA A 252 16.98 19.84 8.59
N ILE A 253 17.90 18.95 9.01
CA ILE A 253 18.51 17.94 8.13
C ILE A 253 17.42 17.07 7.48
N GLN A 254 16.47 16.54 8.26
CA GLN A 254 15.41 15.69 7.74
C GLN A 254 14.50 16.42 6.75
N SER A 255 14.24 17.71 6.98
CA SER A 255 13.46 18.56 6.08
C SER A 255 14.18 18.75 4.75
N GLU A 256 15.46 19.09 4.77
CA GLU A 256 16.29 19.24 3.58
C GLU A 256 16.48 17.91 2.83
N MET A 257 16.69 16.79 3.55
CA MET A 257 16.73 15.45 2.96
C MET A 257 15.44 15.16 2.18
N LEU A 258 14.27 15.50 2.74
CA LEU A 258 12.98 15.30 2.08
C LEU A 258 12.86 16.13 0.79
N GLU A 259 13.41 17.35 0.76
CA GLU A 259 13.49 18.15 -0.47
C GLU A 259 14.37 17.49 -1.54
N GLN A 260 15.51 16.91 -1.16
CA GLN A 260 16.39 16.20 -2.10
C GLN A 260 15.72 14.92 -2.63
N VAL A 261 15.05 14.17 -1.76
CA VAL A 261 14.23 13.00 -2.16
C VAL A 261 13.13 13.44 -3.13
N PHE A 262 12.49 14.58 -2.90
CA PHE A 262 11.47 15.11 -3.80
C PHE A 262 12.03 15.46 -5.19
N LYS A 263 13.27 15.95 -5.30
CA LYS A 263 13.94 16.18 -6.61
C LYS A 263 14.16 14.89 -7.42
N VAL A 264 14.05 13.73 -6.80
CA VAL A 264 14.08 12.42 -7.49
C VAL A 264 12.68 11.85 -7.67
N LYS A 265 11.84 11.87 -6.61
CA LYS A 265 10.54 11.19 -6.58
C LYS A 265 9.35 12.09 -6.99
N GLY A 266 9.53 13.39 -7.15
CA GLY A 266 8.51 14.31 -7.66
C GLY A 266 8.05 13.94 -9.07
N ALA A 267 6.75 14.03 -9.37
CA ALA A 267 6.20 13.57 -10.65
C ALA A 267 6.82 14.28 -11.86
N LYS A 268 6.97 15.61 -11.77
CA LYS A 268 7.68 16.40 -12.79
C LYS A 268 9.15 16.00 -12.92
N ASN A 269 9.86 15.90 -11.81
CA ASN A 269 11.27 15.53 -11.80
C ASN A 269 11.50 14.14 -12.39
N GLN A 270 10.64 13.17 -12.09
CA GLN A 270 10.69 11.83 -12.69
C GLN A 270 10.45 11.90 -14.20
N ALA A 271 9.42 12.61 -14.66
CA ALA A 271 9.15 12.76 -16.09
C ALA A 271 10.36 13.37 -16.83
N GLU A 272 10.92 14.46 -16.31
CA GLU A 272 12.13 15.10 -16.88
C GLU A 272 13.36 14.18 -16.85
N ARG A 273 13.52 13.38 -15.77
CA ARG A 273 14.62 12.41 -15.66
C ARG A 273 14.47 11.25 -16.64
N ILE A 274 13.24 10.80 -16.92
CA ILE A 274 12.95 9.80 -17.96
C ILE A 274 13.38 10.32 -19.33
N GLU A 275 13.08 11.58 -19.67
CA GLU A 275 13.52 12.16 -20.95
C GLU A 275 15.05 12.17 -21.07
N LYS A 276 15.76 12.52 -20.00
CA LYS A 276 17.24 12.47 -19.99
C LYS A 276 17.79 11.06 -20.21
N VAL A 277 17.16 10.05 -19.61
CA VAL A 277 17.56 8.65 -19.80
C VAL A 277 17.19 8.16 -21.21
N ARG A 278 16.04 8.56 -21.76
CA ARG A 278 15.67 8.30 -23.15
C ARG A 278 16.71 8.86 -24.11
N ASP A 279 17.08 10.13 -23.97
CA ASP A 279 18.10 10.78 -24.80
C ASP A 279 19.46 10.09 -24.69
N TRP A 280 19.79 9.57 -23.51
CA TRP A 280 21.00 8.80 -23.29
C TRP A 280 20.97 7.44 -24.01
N LEU A 281 19.85 6.71 -23.93
CA LEU A 281 19.67 5.44 -24.64
C LEU A 281 19.66 5.65 -26.16
N GLU A 282 19.02 6.71 -26.66
CA GLU A 282 18.89 6.99 -28.08
C GLU A 282 20.26 7.21 -28.77
N ARG A 283 21.25 7.77 -28.06
CA ARG A 283 22.61 7.99 -28.61
C ARG A 283 23.38 6.72 -28.93
N ASP A 284 23.01 5.59 -28.35
CA ASP A 284 23.69 4.31 -28.51
C ASP A 284 22.89 3.32 -29.39
N GLN A 285 21.86 3.79 -30.09
CA GLN A 285 21.07 2.97 -31.02
C GLN A 285 21.80 2.70 -32.36
N PRO A 286 21.50 1.60 -33.08
CA PRO A 286 20.53 0.55 -32.74
C PRO A 286 21.06 -0.44 -31.69
N PHE A 287 20.16 -0.98 -30.87
CA PHE A 287 20.50 -2.02 -29.90
C PHE A 287 20.34 -3.41 -30.51
N TYR A 288 21.43 -4.16 -30.58
CA TYR A 288 21.41 -5.56 -31.04
C TYR A 288 20.90 -6.50 -29.93
N CYS A 289 19.90 -7.32 -30.25
CA CYS A 289 19.23 -8.26 -29.34
C CYS A 289 19.80 -9.67 -29.38
N GLY A 290 20.27 -10.11 -30.55
CA GLY A 290 20.51 -11.52 -30.85
C GLY A 290 19.56 -12.06 -31.94
N GLY A 291 19.95 -13.16 -32.59
CA GLY A 291 19.15 -13.80 -33.63
C GLY A 291 18.85 -12.91 -34.85
N GLY A 292 19.71 -11.92 -35.11
CA GLY A 292 19.55 -10.94 -36.18
C GLY A 292 18.49 -9.85 -35.93
N LEU A 293 18.00 -9.73 -34.68
CA LEU A 293 17.02 -8.73 -34.25
C LEU A 293 17.72 -7.52 -33.61
N SER A 294 17.22 -6.32 -33.91
CA SER A 294 17.64 -5.08 -33.26
C SER A 294 16.42 -4.20 -32.93
N PHE A 295 16.58 -3.23 -32.04
CA PHE A 295 15.56 -2.20 -31.79
C PHE A 295 16.14 -0.80 -31.69
N ASN A 296 15.27 0.18 -31.94
CA ASN A 296 15.53 1.60 -31.77
C ASN A 296 14.65 2.18 -30.66
N ILE A 297 15.12 3.28 -30.06
CA ILE A 297 14.42 3.99 -28.99
C ILE A 297 13.37 4.92 -29.62
N GLY A 298 12.17 4.97 -29.03
CA GLY A 298 11.12 5.89 -29.45
C GLY A 298 11.46 7.34 -29.10
N SER A 299 10.97 8.28 -29.92
CA SER A 299 11.29 9.71 -29.81
C SER A 299 10.67 10.43 -28.61
N ASP A 300 9.77 9.78 -27.86
CA ASP A 300 9.08 10.36 -26.72
C ASP A 300 8.63 9.27 -25.73
N ILE A 301 8.33 9.68 -24.51
CA ILE A 301 7.65 8.86 -23.50
C ILE A 301 6.26 8.49 -24.01
N LEU A 302 5.81 7.25 -23.75
CA LEU A 302 4.53 6.75 -24.26
C LEU A 302 3.36 7.66 -23.88
N GLU A 303 2.77 8.29 -24.89
CA GLU A 303 1.51 9.05 -24.80
C GLU A 303 0.32 8.10 -24.67
N LEU A 304 -0.54 8.37 -23.70
CA LEU A 304 -1.83 7.72 -23.58
C LEU A 304 -2.88 8.53 -24.31
N LYS A 305 -3.44 7.97 -25.38
CA LYS A 305 -4.58 8.56 -26.09
C LYS A 305 -5.88 8.25 -25.36
N VAL A 306 -6.91 9.05 -25.59
CA VAL A 306 -8.25 8.78 -25.03
C VAL A 306 -8.83 7.50 -25.65
N GLY A 307 -9.34 6.60 -24.82
CA GLY A 307 -10.02 5.36 -25.20
C GLY A 307 -9.97 4.27 -24.12
N ASN A 308 -10.59 3.13 -24.43
CA ASN A 308 -10.74 2.01 -23.48
C ASN A 308 -9.86 0.80 -23.82
N GLU A 309 -8.97 0.94 -24.80
CA GLU A 309 -8.05 -0.13 -25.21
C GLU A 309 -6.72 -0.07 -24.46
N ALA A 310 -5.93 -1.15 -24.55
CA ALA A 310 -4.61 -1.18 -23.93
C ALA A 310 -3.70 -0.06 -24.47
N GLY A 311 -3.00 0.64 -23.58
CA GLY A 311 -2.18 1.81 -23.93
C GLY A 311 -2.99 3.08 -24.23
N LYS A 312 -4.29 3.08 -23.89
CA LYS A 312 -5.14 4.27 -23.90
C LYS A 312 -5.62 4.58 -22.48
N HIS A 313 -6.30 5.70 -22.31
CA HIS A 313 -6.91 6.08 -21.04
C HIS A 313 -8.33 6.59 -21.20
N HIS A 314 -9.12 6.45 -20.15
CA HIS A 314 -10.34 7.22 -19.95
C HIS A 314 -10.44 7.60 -18.47
N ARG A 315 -11.51 8.30 -18.09
CA ARG A 315 -11.69 8.76 -16.71
C ARG A 315 -13.01 8.27 -16.16
N LEU A 316 -12.95 7.60 -15.02
CA LEU A 316 -14.11 7.18 -14.25
C LEU A 316 -14.78 8.40 -13.62
N GLN A 317 -16.11 8.36 -13.58
CA GLN A 317 -16.91 9.33 -12.86
C GLN A 317 -16.94 8.98 -11.38
N ASN A 318 -16.98 10.00 -10.52
CA ASN A 318 -17.20 9.77 -9.10
C ASN A 318 -18.53 9.05 -8.89
N PRO A 319 -18.61 8.10 -7.94
CA PRO A 319 -19.85 7.40 -7.66
C PRO A 319 -20.92 8.35 -7.13
N SER A 320 -22.15 7.86 -7.19
CA SER A 320 -23.29 8.47 -6.52
C SER A 320 -23.59 7.69 -5.24
N PHE A 321 -24.19 8.37 -4.27
CA PHE A 321 -24.44 7.81 -2.95
C PHE A 321 -25.91 7.89 -2.58
N VAL A 322 -26.35 7.00 -1.68
CA VAL A 322 -27.71 6.92 -1.19
C VAL A 322 -27.74 7.25 0.30
N LEU A 323 -28.66 8.12 0.70
CA LEU A 323 -28.88 8.55 2.09
C LEU A 323 -30.22 8.09 2.68
N LYS A 324 -31.00 7.27 1.96
CA LYS A 324 -32.20 6.63 2.51
C LYS A 324 -32.45 5.28 1.85
N PRO A 325 -33.00 4.28 2.58
CA PRO A 325 -33.45 3.03 1.99
C PRO A 325 -34.36 3.26 0.77
N GLY A 326 -34.23 2.38 -0.23
CA GLY A 326 -34.97 2.49 -1.49
C GLY A 326 -34.48 3.57 -2.45
N GLY A 327 -33.39 4.29 -2.16
CA GLY A 327 -32.78 5.21 -3.13
C GLY A 327 -33.46 6.58 -3.25
N SER A 328 -34.42 6.90 -2.37
CA SER A 328 -35.21 8.14 -2.42
C SER A 328 -34.39 9.43 -2.30
N ILE A 329 -33.19 9.35 -1.73
CA ILE A 329 -32.23 10.46 -1.69
C ILE A 329 -30.91 9.98 -2.27
N THR A 330 -30.67 10.34 -3.53
CA THR A 330 -29.42 10.10 -4.25
C THR A 330 -28.58 11.38 -4.31
N VAL A 331 -27.28 11.25 -4.10
CA VAL A 331 -26.32 12.35 -3.99
C VAL A 331 -25.19 12.13 -4.99
N HIS A 332 -24.95 13.13 -5.84
CA HIS A 332 -23.81 13.15 -6.75
C HIS A 332 -22.69 14.01 -6.16
N GLY A 333 -21.50 13.45 -5.97
CA GLY A 333 -20.35 14.19 -5.42
C GLY A 333 -20.23 14.12 -3.90
N SER A 334 -20.08 15.25 -3.22
CA SER A 334 -19.79 15.27 -1.78
C SER A 334 -21.02 14.91 -0.94
N VAL A 335 -20.92 13.82 -0.17
CA VAL A 335 -22.00 13.33 0.72
C VAL A 335 -22.13 14.17 1.99
N ASP A 336 -21.03 14.75 2.44
CA ASP A 336 -20.89 15.43 3.74
C ASP A 336 -21.97 16.50 3.98
N LYS A 337 -22.07 17.47 3.06
CA LYS A 337 -23.07 18.54 3.13
C LYS A 337 -24.49 17.99 3.05
N LYS A 338 -24.69 16.90 2.32
CA LYS A 338 -26.03 16.32 2.14
C LYS A 338 -26.51 15.57 3.39
N ILE A 339 -25.59 15.01 4.18
CA ILE A 339 -25.92 14.46 5.51
C ILE A 339 -26.38 15.56 6.45
N ASP A 340 -25.78 16.75 6.44
CA ASP A 340 -26.26 17.87 7.26
C ASP A 340 -27.73 18.21 6.97
N GLU A 341 -28.13 18.13 5.69
CA GLU A 341 -29.49 18.42 5.23
C GLU A 341 -30.45 17.26 5.52
N LYS A 342 -30.06 16.02 5.21
CA LYS A 342 -30.98 14.87 5.12
C LYS A 342 -30.79 13.80 6.20
N GLY A 343 -29.69 13.85 6.95
CA GLY A 343 -29.28 12.82 7.88
C GLY A 343 -28.56 11.64 7.20
N PRO A 344 -28.01 10.71 8.00
CA PRO A 344 -27.36 9.49 7.50
C PRO A 344 -28.38 8.48 6.94
N TYR A 345 -27.87 7.50 6.19
CA TYR A 345 -28.66 6.46 5.52
C TYR A 345 -29.65 5.75 6.44
N ASP A 346 -29.19 5.29 7.59
CA ASP A 346 -30.00 4.55 8.56
C ASP A 346 -30.64 5.46 9.63
N SER A 347 -30.74 6.78 9.38
CA SER A 347 -31.22 7.73 10.38
C SER A 347 -32.58 7.39 10.98
N GLU A 348 -33.49 6.74 10.25
CA GLU A 348 -34.81 6.34 10.75
C GLU A 348 -34.78 5.00 11.48
N SER A 349 -33.93 4.06 11.05
CA SER A 349 -33.83 2.70 11.62
C SER A 349 -32.75 2.54 12.68
N PHE A 350 -31.87 3.52 12.87
CA PHE A 350 -30.75 3.43 13.81
C PHE A 350 -31.23 3.35 15.26
N PRO A 351 -30.99 2.23 15.99
CA PRO A 351 -31.64 1.97 17.27
C PRO A 351 -31.10 2.84 18.42
N LYS A 352 -29.82 3.21 18.38
CA LYS A 352 -29.13 3.90 19.48
C LYS A 352 -29.25 5.41 19.36
N LYS A 353 -30.34 6.01 19.84
CA LYS A 353 -30.57 7.46 19.72
C LYS A 353 -29.99 8.32 20.83
N ARG A 354 -29.69 7.75 22.00
CA ARG A 354 -29.00 8.44 23.10
C ARG A 354 -27.68 7.73 23.36
N ILE A 355 -26.57 8.42 23.12
CA ILE A 355 -25.23 7.83 23.16
C ILE A 355 -24.56 8.19 24.48
N LYS A 356 -24.06 7.19 25.20
CA LYS A 356 -23.19 7.39 26.37
C LYS A 356 -21.74 7.15 26.00
N ILE A 357 -20.86 8.12 26.28
CA ILE A 357 -19.45 8.08 25.92
C ILE A 357 -18.57 8.23 27.17
N ALA A 358 -17.68 7.27 27.40
CA ALA A 358 -16.61 7.40 28.40
C ALA A 358 -15.44 8.18 27.78
N VAL A 359 -14.90 9.16 28.50
CA VAL A 359 -13.77 9.98 28.05
C VAL A 359 -12.61 9.81 29.02
N ILE A 360 -11.52 9.20 28.54
CA ILE A 360 -10.28 9.03 29.29
C ILE A 360 -9.28 10.10 28.82
N TYR A 361 -8.72 10.89 29.74
CA TYR A 361 -7.82 12.00 29.39
C TYR A 361 -6.85 12.37 30.52
N PRO A 362 -5.65 12.91 30.22
CA PRO A 362 -4.77 13.47 31.24
C PRO A 362 -5.37 14.70 31.92
N ASP A 363 -5.40 14.73 33.26
CA ASP A 363 -6.11 15.76 34.04
C ASP A 363 -5.65 17.19 33.72
N ARG A 364 -4.34 17.37 33.45
CA ARG A 364 -3.76 18.66 33.07
C ARG A 364 -4.34 19.26 31.77
N PHE A 365 -4.99 18.46 30.93
CA PHE A 365 -5.61 18.93 29.67
C PHE A 365 -7.13 19.08 29.76
N LYS A 366 -7.71 19.01 30.97
CA LYS A 366 -9.15 19.04 31.21
C LYS A 366 -9.89 20.12 30.40
N ASP A 367 -9.45 21.37 30.50
CA ASP A 367 -10.13 22.50 29.86
C ASP A 367 -10.13 22.38 28.32
N GLU A 368 -8.99 21.99 27.74
CA GLU A 368 -8.85 21.79 26.29
C GLU A 368 -9.79 20.68 25.80
N VAL A 369 -9.86 19.59 26.57
CA VAL A 369 -10.67 18.41 26.29
C VAL A 369 -12.17 18.72 26.42
N GLU A 370 -12.59 19.44 27.46
CA GLU A 370 -13.99 19.84 27.65
C GLU A 370 -14.48 20.75 26.52
N ILE A 371 -13.67 21.74 26.12
CA ILE A 371 -14.00 22.62 24.98
C ILE A 371 -14.14 21.81 23.70
N PHE A 372 -13.22 20.88 23.45
CA PHE A 372 -13.24 20.03 22.26
C PHE A 372 -14.50 19.16 22.21
N PHE A 373 -14.86 18.47 23.29
CA PHE A 373 -16.04 17.61 23.31
C PHE A 373 -17.36 18.38 23.33
N ARG A 374 -17.39 19.60 23.88
CA ARG A 374 -18.52 20.51 23.72
C ARG A 374 -18.76 20.82 22.24
N GLN A 375 -17.70 21.13 21.49
CA GLN A 375 -17.78 21.40 20.05
C GLN A 375 -18.07 20.14 19.22
N PHE A 376 -17.56 18.97 19.63
CA PHE A 376 -17.98 17.71 19.03
C PHE A 376 -19.50 17.51 19.16
N LYS A 377 -20.04 17.72 20.36
CA LYS A 377 -21.46 17.49 20.66
C LYS A 377 -22.39 18.45 19.93
N TYR A 378 -22.10 19.75 19.99
CA TYR A 378 -23.01 20.81 19.53
C TYR A 378 -22.62 21.47 18.20
N GLY A 379 -21.40 21.21 17.73
CA GLY A 379 -20.85 21.75 16.51
C GLY A 379 -19.91 22.93 16.75
N VAL A 380 -19.17 23.29 15.71
CA VAL A 380 -18.33 24.49 15.71
C VAL A 380 -19.18 25.68 15.25
N PRO A 381 -19.22 26.80 15.99
CA PRO A 381 -19.98 27.98 15.59
C PRO A 381 -19.59 28.46 14.19
N GLN A 382 -20.59 28.84 13.39
CA GLN A 382 -20.33 29.49 12.11
C GLN A 382 -19.62 30.83 12.33
N ARG A 383 -18.70 31.16 11.43
CA ARG A 383 -18.07 32.48 11.38
C ARG A 383 -18.69 33.25 10.22
N THR A 384 -18.92 34.55 10.40
CA THR A 384 -19.53 35.41 9.38
C THR A 384 -18.80 35.26 8.04
N GLY A 385 -19.55 34.89 6.99
CA GLY A 385 -19.02 34.73 5.64
C GLY A 385 -18.25 33.42 5.35
N LYS A 386 -18.25 32.42 6.25
CA LYS A 386 -17.62 31.11 6.00
C LYS A 386 -18.51 29.94 6.42
N ASP A 387 -18.81 29.06 5.47
CA ASP A 387 -19.43 27.75 5.73
C ASP A 387 -18.46 26.88 6.57
N VAL A 388 -18.98 26.33 7.67
CA VAL A 388 -18.23 25.47 8.60
C VAL A 388 -18.75 24.04 8.48
N VAL A 389 -17.85 23.12 8.14
CA VAL A 389 -18.14 21.71 7.78
C VAL A 389 -18.79 20.89 8.91
N PHE A 390 -18.67 21.32 10.17
CA PHE A 390 -19.25 20.63 11.33
C PHE A 390 -20.07 21.56 12.24
N ALA A 391 -20.86 22.45 11.63
CA ALA A 391 -21.67 23.41 12.38
C ALA A 391 -22.82 22.76 13.19
N GLN A 392 -23.33 21.62 12.73
CA GLN A 392 -24.46 20.94 13.38
C GLN A 392 -24.06 20.16 14.64
N GLY A 393 -22.81 19.74 14.76
CA GLY A 393 -22.34 18.84 15.81
C GLY A 393 -22.85 17.41 15.64
N PHE A 394 -22.32 16.50 16.45
CA PHE A 394 -22.60 15.07 16.38
C PHE A 394 -24.09 14.76 16.53
N ILE A 395 -24.79 15.44 17.45
CA ILE A 395 -26.21 15.16 17.72
C ILE A 395 -27.07 15.48 16.50
N ARG A 396 -26.98 16.70 15.97
CA ARG A 396 -27.89 17.15 14.91
C ARG A 396 -27.54 16.57 13.55
N LYS A 397 -26.24 16.45 13.22
CA LYS A 397 -25.77 15.89 11.95
C LYS A 397 -26.24 14.44 11.76
N TYR A 398 -26.14 13.62 12.82
CA TYR A 398 -26.49 12.20 12.78
C TYR A 398 -27.90 11.89 13.32
N ARG A 399 -28.76 12.91 13.51
CA ARG A 399 -30.16 12.75 13.96
C ARG A 399 -30.27 11.89 15.23
N LEU A 400 -29.41 12.17 16.19
CA LEU A 400 -29.44 11.59 17.53
C LEU A 400 -30.31 12.45 18.46
N ILE A 401 -30.83 11.84 19.52
CA ILE A 401 -31.62 12.53 20.56
C ILE A 401 -30.71 13.11 21.64
N GLY A 402 -29.58 12.45 21.94
CA GLY A 402 -28.67 12.91 22.98
C GLY A 402 -27.30 12.26 22.94
N CYS A 403 -26.34 12.93 23.57
CA CYS A 403 -24.98 12.45 23.77
C CYS A 403 -24.50 12.88 25.17
N GLU A 404 -24.09 11.93 26.00
CA GLU A 404 -23.64 12.15 27.37
C GLU A 404 -22.17 11.73 27.51
N PHE A 405 -21.35 12.60 28.09
CA PHE A 405 -19.94 12.31 28.38
C PHE A 405 -19.76 12.02 29.86
N ARG A 406 -19.06 10.92 30.18
CA ARG A 406 -18.54 10.62 31.51
C ARG A 406 -17.02 10.77 31.47
N MET A 407 -16.50 11.71 32.25
CA MET A 407 -15.11 12.15 32.22
C MET A 407 -14.30 11.39 33.29
N PHE A 408 -13.21 10.76 32.88
CA PHE A 408 -12.33 9.98 33.75
C PHE A 408 -10.88 10.50 33.61
N PRO A 409 -10.44 11.39 34.52
CA PRO A 409 -9.11 11.98 34.46
C PRO A 409 -8.03 10.97 34.85
N ILE A 410 -6.87 11.09 34.21
CA ILE A 410 -5.63 10.40 34.57
C ILE A 410 -4.75 11.39 35.32
N ALA A 411 -4.31 11.01 36.52
CA ALA A 411 -3.42 11.84 37.33
C ALA A 411 -2.10 12.12 36.59
N SER A 412 -1.61 13.37 36.64
CA SER A 412 -0.43 13.81 35.87
C SER A 412 0.85 13.01 36.16
N GLN A 413 0.97 12.43 37.36
CA GLN A 413 2.09 11.57 37.78
C GLN A 413 2.03 10.15 37.18
N ARG A 414 0.96 9.82 36.44
CA ARG A 414 0.64 8.49 35.90
C ARG A 414 0.17 8.57 34.45
N GLU A 415 0.73 9.49 33.65
CA GLU A 415 0.44 9.57 32.21
C GLU A 415 1.16 8.48 31.39
N ASP A 416 1.16 7.26 31.92
CA ASP A 416 1.75 6.04 31.39
C ASP A 416 0.68 4.98 31.14
N SER A 417 1.05 3.81 30.62
CA SER A 417 0.07 2.76 30.32
C SER A 417 -0.70 2.26 31.56
N ILE A 418 -0.10 2.34 32.75
CA ILE A 418 -0.72 1.93 34.01
C ILE A 418 -1.84 2.88 34.38
N GLY A 419 -1.61 4.20 34.34
CA GLY A 419 -2.65 5.18 34.64
C GLY A 419 -3.82 5.12 33.66
N TYR A 420 -3.54 4.92 32.37
CA TYR A 420 -4.59 4.70 31.35
C TYR A 420 -5.39 3.42 31.60
N LYS A 421 -4.73 2.32 32.00
CA LYS A 421 -5.41 1.07 32.39
C LYS A 421 -6.35 1.30 33.57
N GLN A 422 -5.87 1.96 34.62
CA GLN A 422 -6.65 2.23 35.83
C GLN A 422 -7.87 3.10 35.52
N ALA A 423 -7.69 4.20 34.79
CA ALA A 423 -8.81 5.07 34.39
C ALA A 423 -9.85 4.32 33.54
N SER A 424 -9.39 3.44 32.62
CA SER A 424 -10.27 2.60 31.81
C SER A 424 -11.07 1.61 32.66
N LEU A 425 -10.44 0.95 33.64
CA LEU A 425 -11.12 0.03 34.55
C LEU A 425 -12.11 0.77 35.46
N SER A 426 -11.73 1.93 36.00
CA SER A 426 -12.63 2.77 36.80
C SER A 426 -13.88 3.17 36.01
N ALA A 427 -13.73 3.50 34.72
CA ALA A 427 -14.86 3.77 33.86
C ALA A 427 -15.78 2.55 33.72
N LEU A 428 -15.22 1.38 33.44
CA LEU A 428 -16.00 0.14 33.29
C LEU A 428 -16.66 -0.33 34.61
N GLN A 429 -16.08 0.01 35.76
CA GLN A 429 -16.63 -0.32 37.09
C GLN A 429 -17.78 0.57 37.52
N ALA A 430 -17.96 1.75 36.91
CA ALA A 430 -19.01 2.71 37.26
C ALA A 430 -20.45 2.22 36.99
N GLN A 431 -20.63 0.96 36.55
CA GLN A 431 -21.90 0.30 36.20
C GLN A 431 -22.74 1.02 35.12
N ASP A 432 -22.16 1.98 34.41
CA ASP A 432 -22.73 2.57 33.20
C ASP A 432 -22.50 1.65 31.99
N VAL A 433 -23.49 1.56 31.09
CA VAL A 433 -23.31 0.94 29.77
C VAL A 433 -22.90 2.04 28.78
N TYR A 434 -21.64 2.00 28.35
CA TYR A 434 -21.11 2.94 27.35
C TYR A 434 -21.27 2.39 25.93
N ASP A 435 -21.60 3.27 24.99
CA ASP A 435 -21.67 2.95 23.57
C ASP A 435 -20.34 3.14 22.85
N LEU A 436 -19.48 4.01 23.38
CA LEU A 436 -18.19 4.38 22.82
C LEU A 436 -17.26 4.84 23.95
N ALA A 437 -15.97 4.58 23.83
CA ALA A 437 -14.95 5.23 24.64
C ALA A 437 -14.07 6.13 23.77
N MET A 438 -13.78 7.34 24.26
CA MET A 438 -12.89 8.30 23.62
C MET A 438 -11.65 8.47 24.49
N ILE A 439 -10.48 8.19 23.92
CA ILE A 439 -9.20 8.15 24.66
C ILE A 439 -8.29 9.25 24.13
N VAL A 440 -7.94 10.21 24.98
CA VAL A 440 -6.99 11.28 24.64
C VAL A 440 -5.59 10.77 24.88
N ILE A 441 -4.77 10.71 23.84
CA ILE A 441 -3.38 10.21 23.85
C ILE A 441 -2.40 11.29 23.39
N LYS A 442 -1.09 11.00 23.46
CA LYS A 442 -0.03 11.80 22.84
C LYS A 442 0.44 11.13 21.55
N GLU A 443 0.89 11.92 20.59
CA GLU A 443 1.46 11.41 19.33
C GLU A 443 2.63 10.44 19.58
N ASP A 444 3.51 10.73 20.54
CA ASP A 444 4.68 9.89 20.84
C ASP A 444 4.33 8.47 21.33
N PHE A 445 3.09 8.23 21.77
CA PHE A 445 2.65 6.89 22.17
C PHE A 445 2.58 5.89 21.02
N HIS A 446 2.57 6.35 19.76
CA HIS A 446 2.65 5.46 18.58
C HIS A 446 3.97 4.71 18.49
N GLN A 447 5.02 5.19 19.17
CA GLN A 447 6.33 4.54 19.23
C GLN A 447 6.38 3.40 20.26
N LEU A 448 5.38 3.32 21.14
CA LEU A 448 5.30 2.32 22.20
C LEU A 448 4.60 1.05 21.70
N HIS A 449 4.94 -0.09 22.28
CA HIS A 449 4.41 -1.41 21.87
C HIS A 449 3.92 -2.22 23.07
N GLY A 450 2.97 -3.14 22.79
CA GLY A 450 2.38 -4.01 23.82
C GLY A 450 1.87 -3.24 25.03
N GLU A 451 2.13 -3.75 26.22
CA GLU A 451 1.62 -3.20 27.48
C GLU A 451 2.16 -1.81 27.85
N SER A 452 3.25 -1.38 27.22
CA SER A 452 3.76 -0.02 27.44
C SER A 452 2.96 1.03 26.67
N ASN A 453 2.15 0.63 25.68
CA ASN A 453 1.36 1.54 24.87
C ASN A 453 0.00 1.87 25.52
N PRO A 454 -0.24 3.12 25.95
CA PRO A 454 -1.48 3.50 26.63
C PRO A 454 -2.74 3.38 25.75
N TYR A 455 -2.61 3.55 24.43
CA TYR A 455 -3.70 3.34 23.48
C TYR A 455 -4.12 1.87 23.44
N LEU A 456 -3.16 0.94 23.30
CA LEU A 456 -3.46 -0.49 23.20
C LEU A 456 -4.07 -1.03 24.48
N VAL A 457 -3.56 -0.63 25.65
CA VAL A 457 -4.09 -1.06 26.95
C VAL A 457 -5.51 -0.57 27.17
N SER A 458 -5.79 0.72 26.88
CA SER A 458 -7.16 1.27 26.99
C SER A 458 -8.11 0.59 26.00
N LYS A 459 -7.66 0.40 24.75
CA LYS A 459 -8.45 -0.23 23.69
C LYS A 459 -8.82 -1.67 24.03
N SER A 460 -7.85 -2.45 24.51
CA SER A 460 -8.06 -3.82 24.98
C SER A 460 -9.10 -3.87 26.11
N ALA A 461 -8.98 -3.00 27.10
CA ALA A 461 -9.90 -2.97 28.26
C ALA A 461 -11.36 -2.71 27.84
N PHE A 462 -11.63 -1.65 27.07
CA PHE A 462 -12.98 -1.31 26.62
C PHE A 462 -13.55 -2.32 25.62
N MET A 463 -12.74 -2.76 24.66
CA MET A 463 -13.22 -3.71 23.65
C MET A 463 -13.54 -5.08 24.24
N SER A 464 -12.85 -5.50 25.30
CA SER A 464 -13.17 -6.74 26.02
C SER A 464 -14.57 -6.73 26.64
N GLN A 465 -15.15 -5.55 26.86
CA GLN A 465 -16.53 -5.37 27.32
C GLN A 465 -17.53 -5.13 26.18
N GLY A 466 -17.05 -5.09 24.93
CA GLY A 466 -17.85 -4.79 23.74
C GLY A 466 -18.02 -3.29 23.48
N VAL A 467 -17.17 -2.42 24.05
CA VAL A 467 -17.21 -0.97 23.84
C VAL A 467 -16.15 -0.57 22.81
N PRO A 468 -16.53 -0.05 21.62
CA PRO A 468 -15.57 0.42 20.64
C PRO A 468 -14.82 1.67 21.12
N VAL A 469 -13.60 1.89 20.60
CA VAL A 469 -12.71 2.97 21.05
C VAL A 469 -12.37 3.93 19.92
N GLN A 470 -12.46 5.23 20.18
CA GLN A 470 -11.97 6.32 19.34
C GLN A 470 -10.83 7.06 20.05
N SER A 471 -9.59 6.87 19.61
CA SER A 471 -8.45 7.64 20.14
C SER A 471 -8.33 8.99 19.45
N ILE A 472 -7.82 9.97 20.18
CA ILE A 472 -7.60 11.34 19.73
C ILE A 472 -6.30 11.84 20.34
N GLU A 473 -5.40 12.38 19.53
CA GLU A 473 -4.16 12.98 20.02
C GLU A 473 -4.43 14.37 20.62
N ILE A 474 -3.72 14.73 21.69
CA ILE A 474 -3.81 16.07 22.27
C ILE A 474 -3.34 17.14 21.27
N GLU A 475 -2.35 16.81 20.44
CA GLU A 475 -1.89 17.63 19.32
C GLU A 475 -3.02 17.90 18.31
N THR A 476 -3.84 16.88 18.03
CA THR A 476 -5.04 17.00 17.19
C THR A 476 -6.12 17.88 17.85
N ILE A 477 -6.33 17.80 19.17
CA ILE A 477 -7.27 18.65 19.92
C ILE A 477 -6.86 20.14 19.84
N ARG A 478 -5.55 20.38 19.88
CA ARG A 478 -4.94 21.72 19.83
C ARG A 478 -5.00 22.38 18.46
N ASP A 479 -5.21 21.63 17.38
CA ASP A 479 -5.38 22.21 16.05
C ASP A 479 -6.74 22.95 15.92
N GLN A 480 -6.73 24.24 16.25
CA GLN A 480 -7.90 25.10 16.13
C GLN A 480 -8.30 25.39 14.68
N ARG A 481 -7.35 25.38 13.73
CA ARG A 481 -7.60 25.70 12.32
C ARG A 481 -8.28 24.51 11.66
N GLY A 482 -7.75 23.31 11.86
CA GLY A 482 -8.29 22.05 11.34
C GLY A 482 -9.55 21.56 12.06
N ARG A 483 -9.89 22.15 13.21
CA ARG A 483 -10.94 21.67 14.13
C ARG A 483 -12.27 21.24 13.47
N PRO A 484 -12.89 22.02 12.56
CA PRO A 484 -14.14 21.59 11.93
C PRO A 484 -14.01 20.29 11.13
N TRP A 485 -12.90 20.11 10.41
CA TRP A 485 -12.65 18.91 9.60
C TRP A 485 -12.28 17.71 10.47
N ILE A 486 -11.48 17.93 11.53
CA ILE A 486 -11.12 16.92 12.53
C ILE A 486 -12.40 16.36 13.17
N LEU A 487 -13.26 17.24 13.70
CA LEU A 487 -14.52 16.84 14.34
C LEU A 487 -15.48 16.16 13.36
N ASN A 488 -15.51 16.59 12.10
CA ASN A 488 -16.36 15.96 11.09
C ASN A 488 -15.95 14.50 10.82
N ASN A 489 -14.65 14.24 10.70
CA ASN A 489 -14.12 12.88 10.51
C ASN A 489 -14.31 12.02 11.76
N ILE A 490 -14.04 12.56 12.95
CA ILE A 490 -14.28 11.86 14.22
C ILE A 490 -15.77 11.53 14.37
N GLY A 491 -16.66 12.45 14.01
CA GLY A 491 -18.10 12.22 14.03
C GLY A 491 -18.53 11.08 13.11
N LEU A 492 -18.00 11.04 11.88
CA LEU A 492 -18.29 9.96 10.92
C LEU A 492 -17.84 8.60 11.44
N ALA A 493 -16.59 8.50 11.89
CA ALA A 493 -16.04 7.26 12.43
C ALA A 493 -16.75 6.83 13.71
N SER A 494 -17.09 7.77 14.60
CA SER A 494 -17.83 7.50 15.83
C SER A 494 -19.22 6.94 15.54
N TYR A 495 -19.96 7.53 14.59
CA TYR A 495 -21.27 7.02 14.17
C TYR A 495 -21.18 5.59 13.61
N ALA A 496 -20.18 5.30 12.78
CA ALA A 496 -19.94 3.97 12.26
C ALA A 496 -19.54 2.94 13.35
N LYS A 497 -18.73 3.35 14.33
CA LYS A 497 -18.31 2.50 15.46
C LYS A 497 -19.49 2.04 16.32
N ILE A 498 -20.47 2.92 16.54
CA ILE A 498 -21.67 2.59 17.30
C ILE A 498 -22.72 1.81 16.48
N GLY A 499 -22.38 1.41 15.25
CA GLY A 499 -23.20 0.56 14.38
C GLY A 499 -23.96 1.32 13.29
N GLY A 500 -23.83 2.64 13.21
CA GLY A 500 -24.54 3.46 12.23
C GLY A 500 -24.00 3.30 10.81
N ILE A 501 -24.87 3.49 9.82
CA ILE A 501 -24.55 3.48 8.38
C ILE A 501 -24.70 4.91 7.84
N PRO A 502 -23.60 5.65 7.64
CA PRO A 502 -23.66 7.03 7.18
C PRO A 502 -24.28 7.20 5.79
N TYR A 503 -23.84 6.39 4.83
CA TYR A 503 -24.24 6.44 3.42
C TYR A 503 -23.82 5.16 2.71
N MET A 504 -24.43 4.87 1.56
CA MET A 504 -24.09 3.72 0.69
C MET A 504 -23.86 4.16 -0.75
N LEU A 505 -23.27 3.34 -1.61
CA LEU A 505 -23.21 3.60 -3.04
C LEU A 505 -24.59 3.39 -3.67
N THR A 506 -24.87 4.07 -4.78
CA THR A 506 -26.00 3.69 -5.63
C THR A 506 -25.78 2.29 -6.17
N SER A 507 -26.62 1.34 -5.73
CA SER A 507 -26.64 -0.01 -6.30
C SER A 507 -27.04 0.04 -7.77
N ARG A 508 -26.32 -0.68 -8.63
CA ARG A 508 -26.85 -1.05 -9.95
C ARG A 508 -27.82 -2.18 -9.69
N THR A 509 -29.12 -1.87 -9.59
CA THR A 509 -30.19 -2.84 -9.37
C THR A 509 -30.17 -3.92 -10.45
N GLY A 510 -29.49 -5.02 -10.17
CA GLY A 510 -29.52 -6.26 -10.93
C GLY A 510 -30.15 -7.36 -10.10
N LEU A 511 -30.61 -8.42 -10.74
CA LEU A 511 -31.11 -9.64 -10.08
C LEU A 511 -29.99 -10.46 -9.41
N THR A 512 -28.73 -10.03 -9.55
CA THR A 512 -27.55 -10.73 -9.04
C THR A 512 -27.18 -10.23 -7.65
N HIS A 513 -27.09 -11.14 -6.68
CA HIS A 513 -26.50 -10.86 -5.37
C HIS A 513 -24.98 -10.71 -5.51
N GLU A 514 -24.47 -9.50 -5.35
CA GLU A 514 -23.04 -9.23 -5.43
C GLU A 514 -22.42 -9.09 -4.05
N LEU A 515 -21.41 -9.92 -3.79
CA LEU A 515 -20.60 -9.90 -2.57
C LEU A 515 -19.12 -9.64 -2.93
N ILE A 516 -18.52 -8.72 -2.18
CA ILE A 516 -17.13 -8.34 -2.33
C ILE A 516 -16.39 -8.75 -1.05
N PHE A 517 -15.45 -9.66 -1.19
CA PHE A 517 -14.62 -10.19 -0.12
C PHE A 517 -13.29 -9.46 -0.10
N GLY A 518 -13.01 -8.75 0.98
CA GLY A 518 -11.68 -8.25 1.29
C GLY A 518 -10.87 -9.31 2.01
N ILE A 519 -9.74 -9.72 1.43
CA ILE A 519 -8.84 -10.70 2.05
C ILE A 519 -7.59 -9.96 2.54
N GLY A 520 -7.51 -9.79 3.85
CA GLY A 520 -6.30 -9.35 4.55
C GLY A 520 -5.57 -10.54 5.16
N SER A 521 -4.26 -10.40 5.34
CA SER A 521 -3.50 -11.32 6.20
C SER A 521 -2.58 -10.52 7.11
N SER A 522 -2.41 -10.99 8.34
CA SER A 522 -1.40 -10.47 9.26
C SER A 522 -0.36 -11.55 9.48
N ASN A 523 0.90 -11.22 9.23
CA ASN A 523 2.03 -12.06 9.58
C ASN A 523 2.34 -11.81 11.05
N ILE A 524 2.02 -12.78 11.89
CA ILE A 524 2.44 -12.75 13.29
C ILE A 524 3.89 -13.23 13.31
N LYS A 525 4.79 -12.27 13.41
CA LYS A 525 6.21 -12.50 13.63
C LYS A 525 6.58 -11.94 14.99
N SER A 526 7.16 -12.76 15.86
CA SER A 526 7.80 -12.23 17.08
C SER A 526 9.07 -11.45 16.75
N ARG A 527 9.75 -11.78 15.63
CA ARG A 527 11.02 -11.18 15.18
C ARG A 527 11.18 -11.26 13.63
N ARG A 528 12.05 -10.44 13.00
CA ARG A 528 12.17 -10.33 11.52
C ARG A 528 12.77 -11.57 10.86
N LEU A 529 13.76 -12.21 11.49
CA LEU A 529 14.50 -13.37 10.98
C LEU A 529 14.08 -14.70 11.61
N GLY A 530 13.28 -14.67 12.68
CA GLY A 530 12.72 -15.85 13.35
C GLY A 530 11.92 -16.81 12.43
N SER A 531 11.97 -18.11 12.76
CA SER A 531 11.58 -19.23 11.90
C SER A 531 10.07 -19.56 11.85
N LEU A 532 9.28 -19.15 12.85
CA LEU A 532 7.85 -19.51 12.93
C LEU A 532 6.98 -18.30 12.56
N GLN A 533 6.43 -18.32 11.35
CA GLN A 533 5.42 -17.36 10.91
C GLN A 533 4.04 -17.97 11.05
N ARG A 534 3.23 -17.37 11.92
CA ARG A 534 1.80 -17.70 12.00
C ARG A 534 0.99 -16.64 11.27
N PHE A 535 -0.08 -17.07 10.64
CA PHE A 535 -0.93 -16.24 9.80
C PHE A 535 -2.34 -16.20 10.41
N ILE A 536 -2.90 -15.00 10.43
CA ILE A 536 -4.35 -14.81 10.60
C ILE A 536 -4.87 -14.22 9.30
N GLY A 537 -5.82 -14.93 8.70
CA GLY A 537 -6.61 -14.45 7.57
C GLY A 537 -7.81 -13.66 8.09
N ILE A 538 -8.05 -12.53 7.47
CA ILE A 538 -9.24 -11.71 7.72
C ILE A 538 -10.03 -11.66 6.43
N THR A 539 -11.29 -12.07 6.54
CA THR A 539 -12.26 -11.94 5.47
C THR A 539 -13.26 -10.87 5.88
N THR A 540 -13.25 -9.73 5.21
CA THR A 540 -14.32 -8.73 5.32
C THR A 540 -15.28 -8.91 4.15
N VAL A 541 -16.58 -8.74 4.38
CA VAL A 541 -17.59 -8.88 3.32
C VAL A 541 -18.39 -7.60 3.17
N PHE A 542 -18.55 -7.18 1.92
CA PHE A 542 -19.34 -6.03 1.51
C PHE A 542 -20.37 -6.46 0.48
N SER A 543 -21.52 -5.81 0.47
CA SER A 543 -22.46 -5.89 -0.65
C SER A 543 -21.98 -5.04 -1.85
N GLY A 544 -22.57 -5.25 -3.03
CA GLY A 544 -22.24 -4.49 -4.24
C GLY A 544 -22.46 -2.97 -4.15
N ASP A 545 -23.27 -2.50 -3.19
CA ASP A 545 -23.44 -1.07 -2.86
C ASP A 545 -22.41 -0.56 -1.82
N GLY A 546 -21.41 -1.38 -1.49
CA GLY A 546 -20.32 -1.04 -0.61
C GLY A 546 -20.66 -1.02 0.88
N ASN A 547 -21.86 -1.48 1.29
CA ASN A 547 -22.17 -1.63 2.70
C ASN A 547 -21.35 -2.76 3.31
N TYR A 548 -20.80 -2.51 4.50
CA TYR A 548 -20.10 -3.53 5.27
C TYR A 548 -21.10 -4.47 5.92
N LEU A 549 -21.02 -5.77 5.63
CA LEU A 549 -21.98 -6.76 6.13
C LEU A 549 -21.48 -7.42 7.40
N LEU A 550 -20.27 -7.99 7.34
CA LEU A 550 -19.64 -8.71 8.44
C LEU A 550 -18.16 -8.97 8.14
N TYR A 551 -17.45 -9.52 9.12
CA TYR A 551 -16.16 -10.15 8.91
C TYR A 551 -16.06 -11.48 9.65
N ASN A 552 -15.17 -12.32 9.13
CA ASN A 552 -14.76 -13.57 9.73
C ASN A 552 -13.22 -13.59 9.90
N LEU A 553 -12.78 -14.17 11.01
CA LEU A 553 -11.36 -14.42 11.29
C LEU A 553 -11.06 -15.90 11.09
N THR A 554 -9.94 -16.21 10.46
CA THR A 554 -9.40 -17.57 10.54
C THR A 554 -8.83 -17.82 11.93
N LYS A 555 -8.75 -19.09 12.34
CA LYS A 555 -7.86 -19.45 13.45
C LYS A 555 -6.43 -19.05 13.09
N GLU A 556 -5.61 -18.78 14.11
CA GLU A 556 -4.18 -18.59 13.92
C GLU A 556 -3.57 -19.92 13.48
N VAL A 557 -2.99 -19.93 12.29
CA VAL A 557 -2.50 -21.15 11.65
C VAL A 557 -1.08 -20.95 11.14
N LEU A 558 -0.34 -22.04 10.98
CA LEU A 558 0.94 -21.99 10.28
C LEU A 558 0.72 -21.61 8.82
N PHE A 559 1.78 -21.16 8.15
CA PHE A 559 1.71 -20.77 6.74
C PHE A 559 1.11 -21.87 5.84
N GLU A 560 1.44 -23.12 6.13
CA GLU A 560 1.01 -24.30 5.38
C GLU A 560 -0.51 -24.50 5.46
N ASP A 561 -1.10 -24.20 6.60
CA ASP A 561 -2.52 -24.39 6.90
C ASP A 561 -3.38 -23.14 6.61
N TYR A 562 -2.76 -22.00 6.27
CA TYR A 562 -3.45 -20.73 6.01
C TYR A 562 -4.56 -20.85 4.97
N GLN A 563 -4.33 -21.66 3.94
CA GLN A 563 -5.26 -21.80 2.84
C GLN A 563 -6.58 -22.46 3.26
N GLU A 564 -6.50 -23.58 3.98
CA GLU A 564 -7.69 -24.29 4.47
C GLU A 564 -8.48 -23.42 5.46
N ALA A 565 -7.77 -22.70 6.33
CA ALA A 565 -8.38 -21.80 7.29
C ALA A 565 -9.13 -20.64 6.60
N LEU A 566 -8.55 -20.06 5.53
CA LEU A 566 -9.19 -19.03 4.72
C LEU A 566 -10.46 -19.57 4.04
N LEU A 567 -10.43 -20.80 3.51
CA LEU A 567 -11.61 -21.41 2.90
C LEU A 567 -12.75 -21.62 3.87
N GLN A 568 -12.45 -22.11 5.07
CA GLN A 568 -13.47 -22.28 6.09
C GLN A 568 -14.09 -20.94 6.49
N SER A 569 -13.27 -19.89 6.60
CA SER A 569 -13.75 -18.52 6.85
C SER A 569 -14.69 -18.02 5.75
N LEU A 570 -14.33 -18.24 4.48
CA LEU A 570 -15.15 -17.88 3.32
C LEU A 570 -16.48 -18.66 3.29
N LYS A 571 -16.44 -19.97 3.52
CA LYS A 571 -17.64 -20.82 3.55
C LYS A 571 -18.62 -20.35 4.64
N ASN A 572 -18.11 -20.16 5.86
CA ASN A 572 -18.92 -19.66 6.98
C ASN A 572 -19.54 -18.28 6.66
N ALA A 573 -18.81 -17.40 5.97
CA ALA A 573 -19.32 -16.09 5.59
C ALA A 573 -20.44 -16.18 4.53
N ILE A 574 -20.29 -17.06 3.54
CA ILE A 574 -21.32 -17.27 2.51
C ILE A 574 -22.57 -17.93 3.10
N ASP A 575 -22.41 -18.97 3.91
CA ASP A 575 -23.54 -19.68 4.53
C ASP A 575 -24.41 -18.73 5.37
N GLU A 576 -23.78 -17.85 6.15
CA GLU A 576 -24.52 -16.84 6.92
C GLU A 576 -25.21 -15.81 6.04
N ILE A 577 -24.55 -15.32 4.98
CA ILE A 577 -25.17 -14.33 4.08
C ILE A 577 -26.35 -14.96 3.34
N LYS A 578 -26.20 -16.22 2.92
CA LYS A 578 -27.28 -17.00 2.31
C LYS A 578 -28.50 -17.09 3.22
N GLU A 579 -28.30 -17.37 4.51
CA GLU A 579 -29.37 -17.40 5.51
C GLU A 579 -29.98 -16.01 5.75
N ARG A 580 -29.13 -14.99 5.96
CA ARG A 580 -29.54 -13.61 6.27
C ARG A 580 -30.35 -12.97 5.15
N TYR A 581 -29.97 -13.21 3.90
CA TYR A 581 -30.63 -12.65 2.71
C TYR A 581 -31.61 -13.62 2.03
N ALA A 582 -31.84 -14.79 2.63
CA ALA A 582 -32.78 -15.80 2.16
C ALA A 582 -32.68 -16.09 0.65
N TRP A 583 -31.46 -16.36 0.17
CA TRP A 583 -31.22 -16.63 -1.25
C TRP A 583 -32.07 -17.80 -1.74
N GLN A 584 -32.68 -17.63 -2.91
CA GLN A 584 -33.56 -18.62 -3.51
C GLN A 584 -32.81 -19.46 -4.54
N LYS A 585 -33.25 -20.71 -4.73
CA LYS A 585 -32.70 -21.59 -5.74
C LYS A 585 -32.84 -20.95 -7.13
N GLY A 586 -31.75 -20.91 -7.88
CA GLY A 586 -31.65 -20.27 -9.19
C GLY A 586 -31.22 -18.81 -9.16
N ASP A 587 -31.06 -18.20 -7.97
CA ASP A 587 -30.53 -16.84 -7.86
C ASP A 587 -29.12 -16.74 -8.48
N SER A 588 -28.86 -15.59 -9.10
CA SER A 588 -27.53 -15.26 -9.61
C SER A 588 -26.71 -14.66 -8.48
N VAL A 589 -25.50 -15.17 -8.28
CA VAL A 589 -24.58 -14.74 -7.22
C VAL A 589 -23.25 -14.38 -7.85
N ARG A 590 -22.71 -13.21 -7.51
CA ARG A 590 -21.36 -12.80 -7.91
C ARG A 590 -20.46 -12.63 -6.70
N LEU A 591 -19.36 -13.39 -6.68
CA LEU A 591 -18.36 -13.37 -5.61
C LEU A 591 -17.06 -12.73 -6.11
N ILE A 592 -16.71 -11.55 -5.60
CA ILE A 592 -15.52 -10.81 -6.02
C ILE A 592 -14.53 -10.77 -4.87
N PHE A 593 -13.32 -11.27 -5.08
CA PHE A 593 -12.29 -11.37 -4.06
C PHE A 593 -11.18 -10.34 -4.30
N HIS A 594 -11.03 -9.38 -3.39
CA HIS A 594 -9.99 -8.37 -3.42
C HIS A 594 -8.82 -8.76 -2.52
N GLN A 595 -7.61 -8.71 -3.07
CA GLN A 595 -6.37 -8.99 -2.35
C GLN A 595 -5.27 -8.02 -2.76
N SER A 596 -4.47 -7.54 -1.79
CA SER A 596 -3.37 -6.59 -2.03
C SER A 596 -1.96 -7.17 -1.82
N PHE A 597 -1.80 -8.15 -0.93
CA PHE A 597 -0.47 -8.56 -0.44
C PHE A 597 0.25 -9.58 -1.32
N LYS A 598 -0.49 -10.37 -2.11
CA LYS A 598 0.06 -11.30 -3.09
C LYS A 598 -0.94 -11.56 -4.21
N LYS A 599 -0.43 -11.96 -5.37
CA LYS A 599 -1.27 -12.58 -6.40
C LYS A 599 -1.80 -13.91 -5.87
N PHE A 600 -3.08 -14.18 -6.11
CA PHE A 600 -3.67 -15.49 -5.87
C PHE A 600 -2.82 -16.58 -6.51
N LYS A 601 -2.44 -17.58 -5.71
CA LYS A 601 -1.81 -18.79 -6.25
C LYS A 601 -2.89 -19.65 -6.93
N ALA A 602 -2.49 -20.47 -7.90
CA ALA A 602 -3.40 -21.40 -8.56
C ALA A 602 -4.15 -22.31 -7.57
N VAL A 603 -3.50 -22.67 -6.46
CA VAL A 603 -4.10 -23.49 -5.40
C VAL A 603 -5.22 -22.74 -4.66
N GLU A 604 -5.03 -21.44 -4.35
CA GLU A 604 -6.07 -20.61 -3.72
C GLU A 604 -7.27 -20.42 -4.65
N ALA A 605 -7.02 -20.24 -5.94
CA ALA A 605 -8.07 -20.18 -6.95
C ALA A 605 -8.83 -21.51 -7.04
N GLN A 606 -8.14 -22.65 -6.99
CA GLN A 606 -8.78 -23.98 -7.01
C GLN A 606 -9.67 -24.21 -5.78
N ALA A 607 -9.16 -23.84 -4.61
CA ALA A 607 -9.90 -23.92 -3.36
C ALA A 607 -11.24 -23.15 -3.40
N VAL A 608 -11.27 -21.95 -3.98
CA VAL A 608 -12.52 -21.21 -4.17
C VAL A 608 -13.38 -21.81 -5.27
N LYS A 609 -12.81 -22.45 -6.31
CA LYS A 609 -13.61 -23.24 -7.25
C LYS A 609 -14.33 -24.38 -6.57
N ASP A 610 -13.67 -25.06 -5.63
CA ASP A 610 -14.28 -26.15 -4.89
C ASP A 610 -15.44 -25.64 -4.01
N LEU A 611 -15.28 -24.44 -3.41
CA LEU A 611 -16.36 -23.74 -2.72
C LEU A 611 -17.51 -23.39 -3.66
N VAL A 612 -17.23 -22.86 -4.85
CA VAL A 612 -18.27 -22.56 -5.86
C VAL A 612 -18.99 -23.83 -6.33
N ASN A 613 -18.27 -24.93 -6.50
CA ASN A 613 -18.84 -26.23 -6.85
C ASN A 613 -19.79 -26.76 -5.76
N SER A 614 -19.65 -26.32 -4.51
CA SER A 614 -20.60 -26.64 -3.43
C SER A 614 -21.90 -25.83 -3.48
N LEU A 615 -21.94 -24.73 -4.24
CA LEU A 615 -23.09 -23.84 -4.39
C LEU A 615 -23.94 -24.21 -5.62
N THR A 616 -24.29 -25.50 -5.77
CA THR A 616 -24.96 -26.05 -6.97
C THR A 616 -26.36 -25.49 -7.24
N ASP A 617 -27.02 -24.94 -6.23
CA ASP A 617 -28.36 -24.37 -6.36
C ASP A 617 -28.38 -22.95 -6.97
N PHE A 618 -27.22 -22.35 -7.25
CA PHE A 618 -27.08 -20.95 -7.67
C PHE A 618 -26.29 -20.78 -8.96
N GLN A 619 -26.54 -19.70 -9.68
CA GLN A 619 -25.70 -19.30 -10.82
C GLN A 619 -24.55 -18.42 -10.33
N VAL A 620 -23.40 -19.04 -10.06
CA VAL A 620 -22.27 -18.36 -9.42
C VAL A 620 -21.23 -17.87 -10.44
N GLU A 621 -21.04 -16.55 -10.48
CA GLU A 621 -19.89 -15.91 -11.10
C GLU A 621 -18.86 -15.54 -10.04
N TYR A 622 -17.57 -15.62 -10.36
CA TYR A 622 -16.52 -15.17 -9.46
C TYR A 622 -15.35 -14.50 -10.16
N ALA A 623 -14.71 -13.59 -9.44
CA ALA A 623 -13.50 -12.91 -9.90
C ALA A 623 -12.48 -12.74 -8.78
N PHE A 624 -11.22 -13.10 -9.07
CA PHE A 624 -10.09 -12.84 -8.18
C PHE A 624 -9.34 -11.61 -8.66
N ILE A 625 -9.35 -10.57 -7.84
CA ILE A 625 -8.80 -9.27 -8.17
C ILE A 625 -7.59 -9.01 -7.28
N HIS A 626 -6.44 -8.86 -7.92
CA HIS A 626 -5.24 -8.38 -7.28
C HIS A 626 -5.13 -6.87 -7.48
N VAL A 627 -5.07 -6.14 -6.37
CA VAL A 627 -5.04 -4.66 -6.32
C VAL A 627 -3.73 -4.25 -5.65
N SER A 628 -2.73 -3.90 -6.47
CA SER A 628 -1.36 -3.69 -6.00
C SER A 628 -0.91 -2.26 -6.22
N ASP A 629 -0.32 -1.65 -5.20
CA ASP A 629 0.49 -0.43 -5.28
C ASP A 629 2.01 -0.73 -5.39
N SER A 630 2.39 -2.00 -5.22
CA SER A 630 3.78 -2.46 -5.38
C SER A 630 4.06 -2.84 -6.84
N HIS A 631 4.46 -1.86 -7.63
CA HIS A 631 4.93 -2.02 -9.00
C HIS A 631 5.64 -0.74 -9.47
N PRO A 632 6.44 -0.79 -10.54
CA PRO A 632 7.21 0.37 -10.97
C PRO A 632 6.43 1.31 -11.92
N TRP A 633 5.17 1.03 -12.28
CA TRP A 633 4.39 1.89 -13.18
C TRP A 633 4.06 3.26 -12.58
N LYS A 634 4.31 4.31 -13.36
CA LYS A 634 3.96 5.71 -13.05
C LYS A 634 3.07 6.29 -14.14
N VAL A 635 2.25 7.26 -13.75
CA VAL A 635 1.42 8.04 -14.67
C VAL A 635 1.66 9.52 -14.39
N PHE A 636 1.89 10.29 -15.44
CA PHE A 636 2.12 11.73 -15.39
C PHE A 636 1.06 12.44 -16.24
N ASP A 637 0.72 13.66 -15.87
CA ASP A 637 -0.05 14.59 -16.69
C ASP A 637 0.79 15.85 -16.93
N LYS A 638 1.47 15.97 -18.08
CA LYS A 638 2.39 17.10 -18.34
C LYS A 638 1.67 18.46 -18.30
N ASN A 639 0.34 18.48 -18.41
CA ASN A 639 -0.48 19.69 -18.34
C ASN A 639 -1.04 19.97 -16.92
N ALA A 640 -0.72 19.16 -15.92
CA ALA A 640 -1.19 19.37 -14.55
C ALA A 640 -0.25 20.30 -13.75
N GLU A 641 -0.71 21.52 -13.48
CA GLU A 641 0.04 22.54 -12.70
C GLU A 641 0.08 22.27 -11.18
N GLY A 642 -0.63 21.25 -10.71
CA GLY A 642 -0.77 20.95 -9.28
C GLY A 642 -1.83 21.81 -8.56
N LYS A 643 -1.68 21.92 -7.24
CA LYS A 643 -2.57 22.67 -6.36
C LYS A 643 -1.77 23.51 -5.39
N THR A 644 -2.25 24.72 -5.13
CA THR A 644 -1.70 25.57 -4.08
C THR A 644 -1.77 24.85 -2.74
N TYR A 645 -0.64 24.83 -2.05
CA TYR A 645 -0.46 24.29 -0.71
C TYR A 645 0.21 25.36 0.15
N TRP A 646 -0.29 25.59 1.34
CA TRP A 646 0.28 26.55 2.28
C TRP A 646 0.89 25.81 3.45
N TYR A 647 2.14 26.13 3.75
CA TYR A 647 2.88 25.57 4.88
C TYR A 647 3.74 26.69 5.47
N ASN A 648 3.70 26.87 6.80
CA ASN A 648 4.43 27.93 7.51
C ASN A 648 4.32 29.33 6.85
N TYR A 649 3.11 29.72 6.46
CA TYR A 649 2.78 30.99 5.78
C TYR A 649 3.43 31.17 4.39
N GLN A 650 4.11 30.15 3.87
CA GLN A 650 4.67 30.13 2.54
C GLN A 650 3.78 29.34 1.58
N LYS A 651 3.78 29.78 0.31
CA LYS A 651 2.98 29.19 -0.77
C LYS A 651 3.83 28.23 -1.58
N PHE A 652 3.39 26.99 -1.65
CA PHE A 652 3.98 25.93 -2.47
C PHE A 652 2.95 25.40 -3.48
N SER A 653 3.43 24.63 -4.47
CA SER A 653 2.57 23.80 -5.32
C SER A 653 2.75 22.32 -4.96
N LYS A 654 1.64 21.60 -4.77
CA LYS A 654 1.65 20.14 -4.60
C LYS A 654 1.04 19.47 -5.83
N GLY A 655 1.67 18.38 -6.27
CA GLY A 655 1.13 17.54 -7.35
C GLY A 655 1.24 18.14 -8.74
N GLU A 656 2.26 18.94 -9.01
CA GLU A 656 2.66 19.25 -10.38
C GLU A 656 2.97 17.94 -11.12
N TYR A 657 2.45 17.80 -12.35
CA TYR A 657 2.48 16.60 -13.19
C TYR A 657 1.74 15.37 -12.63
N VAL A 658 1.05 15.50 -11.51
CA VAL A 658 0.25 14.40 -10.95
C VAL A 658 -1.13 14.37 -11.63
N PRO A 659 -1.52 13.26 -12.28
CA PRO A 659 -2.81 13.15 -12.92
C PRO A 659 -3.94 13.27 -11.91
N PHE A 660 -5.09 13.79 -12.35
CA PHE A 660 -6.27 13.78 -11.49
C PHE A 660 -6.71 12.34 -11.17
N ARG A 661 -7.34 12.19 -10.01
CA ARG A 661 -7.94 10.93 -9.60
C ARG A 661 -8.99 10.45 -10.61
N GLY A 662 -9.02 9.14 -10.84
CA GLY A 662 -10.01 8.41 -11.62
C GLY A 662 -9.58 8.03 -13.04
N HIS A 663 -8.32 8.22 -13.42
CA HIS A 663 -7.83 7.76 -14.71
C HIS A 663 -7.66 6.24 -14.71
N CYS A 664 -8.21 5.61 -15.75
CA CYS A 664 -8.23 4.18 -15.98
C CYS A 664 -7.42 3.90 -17.25
N ILE A 665 -6.38 3.06 -17.13
CA ILE A 665 -5.37 2.83 -18.17
C ILE A 665 -5.21 1.32 -18.35
N PRO A 666 -5.93 0.69 -19.27
CA PRO A 666 -5.74 -0.73 -19.57
C PRO A 666 -4.32 -0.99 -20.07
N LEU A 667 -3.68 -2.04 -19.56
CA LEU A 667 -2.38 -2.55 -20.03
C LEU A 667 -2.54 -3.85 -20.84
N GLY A 668 -3.71 -4.49 -20.72
CA GLY A 668 -4.15 -5.64 -21.50
C GLY A 668 -5.55 -6.09 -21.09
N PRO A 669 -6.00 -7.28 -21.52
CA PRO A 669 -7.40 -7.71 -21.32
C PRO A 669 -7.79 -7.92 -19.84
N ASN A 670 -6.82 -8.29 -19.00
CA ASN A 670 -7.06 -8.66 -17.60
C ASN A 670 -6.30 -7.74 -16.62
N THR A 671 -5.69 -6.66 -17.09
CA THR A 671 -4.78 -5.86 -16.25
C THR A 671 -4.74 -4.41 -16.70
N GLY A 672 -4.73 -3.48 -15.75
CA GLY A 672 -4.55 -2.06 -16.02
C GLY A 672 -4.28 -1.26 -14.76
N LEU A 673 -3.98 0.02 -14.94
CA LEU A 673 -3.67 0.98 -13.90
C LEU A 673 -4.89 1.86 -13.60
N LEU A 674 -5.04 2.22 -12.33
CA LEU A 674 -6.10 3.09 -11.84
C LEU A 674 -5.53 4.17 -10.91
N THR A 675 -5.71 5.45 -11.24
CA THR A 675 -5.25 6.55 -10.38
C THR A 675 -6.23 6.79 -9.24
N LEU A 676 -5.88 6.34 -8.03
CA LEU A 676 -6.67 6.59 -6.82
C LEU A 676 -6.25 7.89 -6.10
N SER A 677 -5.03 8.37 -6.29
CA SER A 677 -4.58 9.62 -5.68
C SER A 677 -4.26 10.65 -6.75
N GLY A 678 -4.81 11.86 -6.62
CA GLY A 678 -4.46 13.01 -7.45
C GLY A 678 -3.98 14.20 -6.61
N PRO A 679 -3.78 15.39 -7.22
CA PRO A 679 -3.26 16.57 -6.53
C PRO A 679 -4.06 17.01 -5.29
N HIS A 680 -5.37 16.72 -5.27
CA HIS A 680 -6.24 17.01 -4.12
C HIS A 680 -6.00 16.06 -2.93
N GLN A 681 -5.57 14.82 -3.18
CA GLN A 681 -5.33 13.80 -2.15
C GLN A 681 -3.93 13.89 -1.55
N LEU A 682 -2.99 14.53 -2.25
CA LEU A 682 -1.66 14.82 -1.71
C LEU A 682 -1.75 15.66 -0.44
N LYS A 683 -0.95 15.34 0.56
CA LYS A 683 -0.91 15.95 1.89
C LYS A 683 0.10 17.09 1.96
N THR A 684 1.26 16.92 1.36
CA THR A 684 2.35 17.91 1.35
C THR A 684 2.83 18.18 -0.07
N HIS A 685 3.60 19.26 -0.25
CA HIS A 685 4.25 19.56 -1.52
C HIS A 685 5.42 18.61 -1.83
N LEU A 686 5.99 17.97 -0.80
CA LEU A 686 7.13 17.04 -0.91
C LEU A 686 6.74 15.55 -0.97
N GLN A 687 5.45 15.22 -1.07
CA GLN A 687 4.99 13.81 -1.03
C GLN A 687 5.44 12.98 -2.24
N GLY A 688 5.89 13.61 -3.32
CA GLY A 688 6.33 12.93 -4.55
C GLY A 688 5.18 12.51 -5.48
N CYS A 689 5.49 11.63 -6.43
CA CYS A 689 4.55 11.08 -7.40
C CYS A 689 3.74 9.91 -6.80
N PRO A 690 2.39 10.00 -6.70
CA PRO A 690 1.58 8.88 -6.24
C PRO A 690 1.68 7.66 -7.16
N GLU A 691 1.67 6.49 -6.56
CA GLU A 691 1.51 5.25 -7.31
C GLU A 691 0.07 5.14 -7.84
N PRO A 692 -0.14 4.87 -9.14
CA PRO A 692 -1.40 4.28 -9.56
C PRO A 692 -1.52 2.88 -8.95
N VAL A 693 -2.72 2.33 -8.92
CA VAL A 693 -2.94 0.96 -8.48
C VAL A 693 -3.09 0.05 -9.68
N LEU A 694 -2.32 -1.03 -9.73
CA LEU A 694 -2.44 -2.09 -10.73
C LEU A 694 -3.56 -3.06 -10.32
N VAL A 695 -4.63 -3.07 -11.11
CA VAL A 695 -5.76 -3.98 -10.96
C VAL A 695 -5.60 -5.12 -11.95
N SER A 696 -5.44 -6.35 -11.47
CA SER A 696 -5.26 -7.55 -12.28
C SER A 696 -6.30 -8.62 -11.95
N ILE A 697 -6.91 -9.20 -12.99
CA ILE A 697 -7.85 -10.33 -12.87
C ILE A 697 -7.07 -11.63 -13.02
N HIS A 698 -7.26 -12.56 -12.09
CA HIS A 698 -6.67 -13.89 -12.20
C HIS A 698 -7.27 -14.65 -13.39
N PRO A 699 -6.47 -15.37 -14.20
CA PRO A 699 -6.95 -16.10 -15.38
C PRO A 699 -8.07 -17.11 -15.12
N GLU A 700 -8.11 -17.69 -13.91
CA GLU A 700 -9.12 -18.66 -13.48
C GLU A 700 -10.47 -18.05 -13.10
N SER A 701 -10.62 -16.72 -13.11
CA SER A 701 -11.90 -16.05 -12.84
C SER A 701 -12.93 -16.38 -13.92
N THR A 702 -14.20 -16.54 -13.58
CA THR A 702 -15.29 -16.69 -14.59
C THR A 702 -15.80 -15.33 -15.07
N PHE A 703 -15.83 -14.33 -14.19
CA PHE A 703 -16.19 -12.96 -14.52
C PHE A 703 -14.94 -12.13 -14.84
N LYS A 704 -14.78 -11.69 -16.09
CA LYS A 704 -13.56 -11.03 -16.60
C LYS A 704 -13.77 -9.61 -17.13
N ASN A 705 -14.86 -8.94 -16.74
CA ASN A 705 -15.08 -7.55 -17.15
C ASN A 705 -14.18 -6.61 -16.33
N TRP A 706 -12.98 -6.33 -16.85
CA TRP A 706 -11.99 -5.48 -16.18
C TRP A 706 -12.48 -4.07 -15.91
N GLU A 707 -13.21 -3.47 -16.84
CA GLU A 707 -13.75 -2.10 -16.69
C GLU A 707 -14.73 -2.01 -15.51
N TYR A 708 -15.61 -3.00 -15.39
CA TYR A 708 -16.53 -3.12 -14.26
C TYR A 708 -15.78 -3.25 -12.92
N LEU A 709 -14.80 -4.15 -12.87
CA LEU A 709 -14.04 -4.45 -11.66
C LEU A 709 -13.13 -3.28 -11.25
N ALA A 710 -12.51 -2.59 -12.20
CA ALA A 710 -11.75 -1.36 -11.96
C ALA A 710 -12.66 -0.24 -11.43
N SER A 711 -13.87 -0.08 -12.00
CA SER A 711 -14.89 0.85 -11.49
C SER A 711 -15.32 0.50 -10.06
N GLN A 712 -15.49 -0.79 -9.75
CA GLN A 712 -15.85 -1.23 -8.40
C GLN A 712 -14.73 -0.92 -7.40
N VAL A 713 -13.47 -1.25 -7.72
CA VAL A 713 -12.30 -0.87 -6.92
C VAL A 713 -12.26 0.64 -6.70
N PHE A 714 -12.49 1.44 -7.74
CA PHE A 714 -12.56 2.89 -7.64
C PHE A 714 -13.67 3.36 -6.68
N ASN A 715 -14.88 2.85 -6.82
CA ASN A 715 -16.04 3.26 -6.02
C ASN A 715 -15.88 2.91 -4.55
N LEU A 716 -15.33 1.72 -4.23
CA LEU A 716 -15.11 1.29 -2.85
C LEU A 716 -14.13 2.17 -2.08
N THR A 717 -13.27 2.94 -2.73
CA THR A 717 -12.43 3.92 -2.01
C THR A 717 -13.23 5.10 -1.45
N PHE A 718 -14.43 5.37 -1.96
CA PHE A 718 -15.31 6.42 -1.45
C PHE A 718 -16.15 5.94 -0.26
N MET A 719 -16.05 4.66 0.09
CA MET A 719 -16.82 4.04 1.17
C MET A 719 -16.06 4.01 2.51
N SER A 720 -14.90 4.67 2.59
CA SER A 720 -14.12 4.78 3.82
C SER A 720 -14.82 5.72 4.80
N TRP A 721 -15.40 5.20 5.87
CA TRP A 721 -16.06 5.98 6.92
C TRP A 721 -15.09 6.55 7.96
N ARG A 722 -13.79 6.59 7.64
CA ARG A 722 -12.77 7.31 8.41
C ARG A 722 -12.74 8.80 8.08
N SER A 723 -13.15 9.16 6.88
CA SER A 723 -13.23 10.56 6.43
C SER A 723 -14.21 10.72 5.28
N PHE A 724 -14.71 11.94 5.04
CA PHE A 724 -15.50 12.23 3.85
C PHE A 724 -14.69 12.32 2.55
N PHE A 725 -13.36 12.15 2.63
CA PHE A 725 -12.48 12.10 1.48
C PHE A 725 -12.24 10.66 1.06
N PRO A 726 -12.14 10.38 -0.25
CA PRO A 726 -11.86 9.03 -0.72
C PRO A 726 -10.48 8.57 -0.24
N SER A 727 -10.38 7.30 0.12
CA SER A 727 -9.15 6.65 0.53
C SER A 727 -8.25 6.30 -0.66
N SER A 728 -7.00 5.96 -0.37
CA SER A 728 -6.01 5.54 -1.36
C SER A 728 -6.14 4.06 -1.77
N LYS A 729 -6.94 3.26 -1.06
CA LYS A 729 -7.21 1.83 -1.31
C LYS A 729 -8.71 1.55 -1.11
N PRO A 730 -9.32 0.58 -1.83
CA PRO A 730 -10.73 0.25 -1.60
C PRO A 730 -10.94 -0.26 -0.18
N VAL A 731 -12.10 0.02 0.42
CA VAL A 731 -12.40 -0.40 1.81
C VAL A 731 -12.30 -1.90 2.05
N SER A 732 -12.55 -2.72 1.02
CA SER A 732 -12.34 -4.17 1.12
C SER A 732 -10.90 -4.55 1.46
N ILE A 733 -9.92 -3.77 1.02
CA ILE A 733 -8.52 -3.97 1.37
C ILE A 733 -8.16 -3.17 2.62
N GLU A 734 -8.52 -1.89 2.63
CA GLU A 734 -8.12 -0.96 3.71
C GLU A 734 -8.63 -1.42 5.08
N TYR A 735 -9.89 -1.87 5.18
CA TYR A 735 -10.45 -2.32 6.45
C TYR A 735 -9.88 -3.67 6.89
N SER A 736 -9.64 -4.58 5.94
CA SER A 736 -8.97 -5.85 6.23
C SER A 736 -7.57 -5.62 6.78
N ASP A 737 -6.82 -4.67 6.21
CA ASP A 737 -5.49 -4.27 6.69
C ASP A 737 -5.55 -3.63 8.09
N PHE A 738 -6.56 -2.82 8.40
CA PHE A 738 -6.72 -2.25 9.74
C PHE A 738 -7.05 -3.29 10.79
N ILE A 739 -7.95 -4.22 10.50
CA ILE A 739 -8.24 -5.35 11.39
C ILE A 739 -6.96 -6.17 11.59
N ALA A 740 -6.21 -6.47 10.52
CA ALA A 740 -4.97 -7.24 10.57
C ALA A 740 -3.91 -6.62 11.47
N LYS A 741 -3.67 -5.32 11.32
CA LYS A 741 -2.72 -4.57 12.13
C LYS A 741 -3.17 -4.50 13.58
N MET A 742 -4.44 -4.18 13.83
CA MET A 742 -4.97 -4.04 15.19
C MET A 742 -4.97 -5.37 15.95
N MET A 743 -5.27 -6.48 15.28
CA MET A 743 -5.18 -7.83 15.85
C MET A 743 -3.74 -8.20 16.21
N GLY A 744 -2.78 -7.85 15.35
CA GLY A 744 -1.36 -8.02 15.65
C GLY A 744 -0.95 -7.27 16.92
N SER A 745 -1.34 -6.00 17.03
CA SER A 745 -0.98 -5.15 18.17
C SER A 745 -1.69 -5.50 19.48
N LEU A 746 -2.98 -5.89 19.44
CA LEU A 746 -3.74 -6.25 20.64
C LEU A 746 -3.32 -7.60 21.24
N LYS A 747 -2.73 -8.49 20.42
CA LYS A 747 -2.22 -9.79 20.88
C LYS A 747 -1.10 -9.65 21.92
N ASP A 748 -0.33 -8.56 21.86
CA ASP A 748 0.77 -8.30 22.79
C ASP A 748 0.29 -7.78 24.16
N ILE A 749 -1.04 -7.62 24.35
CA ILE A 749 -1.64 -7.20 25.61
C ILE A 749 -2.10 -8.44 26.39
N ALA A 750 -1.66 -8.58 27.65
CA ALA A 750 -2.10 -9.70 28.48
C ALA A 750 -3.62 -9.68 28.69
N ASN A 751 -4.24 -10.86 28.61
CA ASN A 751 -5.67 -11.11 28.79
C ASN A 751 -6.60 -10.50 27.72
N TRP A 752 -6.07 -10.09 26.56
CA TRP A 752 -6.94 -9.74 25.42
C TRP A 752 -7.69 -10.98 24.91
N ASN A 753 -9.03 -10.92 24.90
CA ASN A 753 -9.88 -11.98 24.35
C ASN A 753 -10.45 -11.57 22.98
N PRO A 754 -10.00 -12.21 21.87
CA PRO A 754 -10.51 -11.91 20.54
C PRO A 754 -11.96 -12.37 20.30
N ASP A 755 -12.55 -13.26 21.10
CA ASP A 755 -13.92 -13.77 20.85
C ASP A 755 -15.01 -12.68 20.94
N ILE A 756 -14.71 -11.56 21.61
CA ILE A 756 -15.60 -10.40 21.68
C ILE A 756 -15.85 -9.75 20.31
N LEU A 757 -14.87 -9.91 19.41
CA LEU A 757 -14.87 -9.39 18.05
C LEU A 757 -15.88 -10.13 17.17
N THR A 758 -16.06 -11.43 17.39
CA THR A 758 -17.03 -12.27 16.67
C THR A 758 -18.42 -12.23 17.28
N THR A 759 -18.58 -11.62 18.46
CA THR A 759 -19.86 -11.54 19.18
C THR A 759 -20.38 -10.09 19.24
N LYS A 760 -20.05 -9.33 20.29
CA LYS A 760 -20.62 -7.98 20.53
C LYS A 760 -20.15 -6.93 19.52
N LEU A 761 -18.91 -7.05 19.02
CA LEU A 761 -18.30 -6.07 18.11
C LEU A 761 -18.33 -6.50 16.64
N ARG A 762 -19.08 -7.55 16.29
CA ARG A 762 -19.05 -8.13 14.94
C ARG A 762 -19.52 -7.17 13.85
N GLU A 763 -20.61 -6.46 14.11
CA GLU A 763 -21.17 -5.47 13.18
C GLU A 763 -20.67 -4.05 13.50
N SER A 764 -19.89 -3.88 14.56
CA SER A 764 -19.25 -2.60 14.89
C SER A 764 -18.05 -2.38 13.98
N ARG A 765 -17.87 -1.14 13.50
CA ARG A 765 -16.69 -0.76 12.72
C ARG A 765 -15.59 -0.28 13.67
N TRP A 766 -15.30 -1.08 14.70
CA TRP A 766 -14.40 -0.80 15.83
C TRP A 766 -12.94 -0.53 15.41
N PHE A 767 -12.56 -1.00 14.22
CA PHE A 767 -11.24 -0.90 13.64
C PHE A 767 -10.95 0.43 12.93
N LEU A 768 -11.97 1.26 12.67
CA LEU A 768 -11.79 2.60 12.09
C LEU A 768 -10.98 3.52 13.01
#